data_AF-A0A4D6NPZ0-F1
#
_entry.id   AF-A0A4D6NPZ0-F1
#
_cell.length_a   1.000
_cell.length_b   1.000
_cell.length_c   1.000
_cell.angle_alpha   90.00
_cell.angle_beta   90.00
_cell.angle_gamma   90.00
#
_symmetry.space_group_name_H-M   'P 1'
#
loop_
_entity.id
_entity.type
_entity.pdbx_description
1 polymer ?
#
loop_
_entity_poly.entity_id
_entity_poly.type
_entity_poly.pdbx_seq_one_letter_code
_entity_poly.pdbx_strand_id
1 'polypeptide(L)'
;MNIKLKAELMLTSNKTIDARGANVHIKDGAQITIQYVNNIIIHGLHVHDIKQAKGGLIRDSVTHYGVRGISDGDGISVFGSTHIWIDHVSMHNCSDGLIDVIAASTAVSITNCHFVRHNDVLLFGATDSFSGDKVMQVTLAFNHFGKGLVQRMPRCRWGFFHIVNNDYTHWLMYAVGGSQQPTIISQGNRFVAPEDINAKEVTKRTQATKEVWKDWNWRSEGDLFVNGAYFVESGKKVTATPKTDVIAQSAKSVAILTQDAGHFDHVWHRRMKEAREAAKKAYKPNPMKVTAEFNAQVTRSLKGSNSTRRDLKKKSSGCNPTNPIDQCWRCDKNWFENRKKLADCVMGFAHGTTGGKEGKIYVVTDNSDNELVNPKPGTLRYAVTRPEPLWITFARSMNIKLKAELMLTSNKTIDARGANVHIKDGAQITIQYVNNIIIHGLHVHDIKQAKGGLIRDSVTHYGVRGISDGDGISVFGSTHIWIDHVSMHNCSDGLIDVIAASTAVSITNCHFVRHNDVLLFGATDSFSGDKVMQVTLAFNHFGKGLVQRMPRCRWGFFHIVNNDYTHWLMYAVGGSQQPTIISQGNRFVAPEDINAKEVTKRTQATKEVWKDWNWRSEGDLFVNGAYFVESGKKVTATPKTDVIAQSAKSVAILTQDAGPIKCVVNKPC
;
A
#
# COMPACT_ATOMS: atom_id res chain seq x y z
N MET A 1 -2.03 -23.23 -7.50
CA MET A 1 -1.68 -24.65 -7.72
C MET A 1 -2.13 -25.43 -6.50
N ASN A 2 -2.96 -26.47 -6.68
CA ASN A 2 -3.42 -27.32 -5.58
C ASN A 2 -2.67 -28.65 -5.66
N ILE A 3 -2.05 -29.07 -4.56
CA ILE A 3 -1.27 -30.28 -4.42
C ILE A 3 -1.95 -31.15 -3.38
N LYS A 4 -2.36 -32.35 -3.80
CA LYS A 4 -2.89 -33.38 -2.92
C LYS A 4 -1.84 -34.44 -2.70
N LEU A 5 -1.29 -34.50 -1.50
CA LEU A 5 -0.33 -35.53 -1.10
C LEU A 5 -1.06 -36.86 -0.90
N LYS A 6 -0.64 -37.92 -1.60
CA LYS A 6 -1.26 -39.26 -1.48
C LYS A 6 -0.80 -40.00 -0.22
N ALA A 7 0.40 -39.67 0.27
CA ALA A 7 1.04 -40.19 1.46
C ALA A 7 1.96 -39.07 2.02
N GLU A 8 2.50 -39.24 3.22
CA GLU A 8 3.34 -38.21 3.88
C GLU A 8 4.46 -37.70 2.96
N LEU A 9 4.64 -36.38 2.92
CA LEU A 9 5.77 -35.78 2.22
C LEU A 9 6.98 -35.71 3.15
N MET A 10 7.91 -36.65 2.95
CA MET A 10 9.16 -36.71 3.69
C MET A 10 10.21 -35.76 3.12
N LEU A 11 10.83 -34.94 3.97
CA LEU A 11 11.91 -34.03 3.58
C LEU A 11 13.28 -34.56 4.00
N THR A 12 14.28 -34.34 3.15
CA THR A 12 15.70 -34.59 3.46
C THR A 12 16.39 -33.29 3.88
N SER A 13 17.49 -33.36 4.63
CA SER A 13 18.23 -32.17 5.07
C SER A 13 18.63 -31.22 3.93
N ASN A 14 18.87 -29.96 4.28
CA ASN A 14 19.31 -28.89 3.37
C ASN A 14 18.33 -28.68 2.22
N LYS A 15 17.07 -28.35 2.55
CA LYS A 15 16.01 -28.10 1.57
C LYS A 15 15.22 -26.85 1.91
N THR A 16 14.82 -26.15 0.87
CA THR A 16 13.87 -25.05 0.93
C THR A 16 12.67 -25.43 0.07
N ILE A 17 11.49 -25.52 0.68
CA ILE A 17 10.21 -25.50 -0.04
C ILE A 17 9.76 -24.06 -0.10
N ASP A 18 9.80 -23.50 -1.29
CA ASP A 18 9.55 -22.09 -1.54
C ASP A 18 8.42 -21.92 -2.53
N ALA A 19 7.29 -21.39 -2.06
CA ALA A 19 6.15 -21.07 -2.91
C ALA A 19 6.16 -19.63 -3.42
N ARG A 20 7.23 -18.85 -3.20
CA ARG A 20 7.38 -17.54 -3.85
C ARG A 20 7.30 -17.73 -5.37
N GLY A 21 6.39 -17.02 -6.02
CA GLY A 21 6.11 -17.21 -7.44
C GLY A 21 4.73 -17.76 -7.73
N ALA A 22 4.10 -18.47 -6.77
CA ALA A 22 2.87 -19.21 -7.02
C ALA A 22 1.98 -19.28 -5.78
N ASN A 23 0.66 -19.19 -5.98
CA ASN A 23 -0.30 -19.49 -4.92
C ASN A 23 -0.41 -21.03 -4.76
N VAL A 24 0.37 -21.63 -3.87
CA VAL A 24 0.46 -23.09 -3.70
C VAL A 24 -0.32 -23.55 -2.47
N HIS A 25 -1.28 -24.43 -2.70
CA HIS A 25 -2.08 -25.07 -1.66
C HIS A 25 -1.69 -26.54 -1.52
N ILE A 26 -1.33 -26.99 -0.32
CA ILE A 26 -1.24 -28.41 0.04
C ILE A 26 -2.52 -28.74 0.81
N LYS A 27 -3.40 -29.55 0.21
CA LYS A 27 -4.75 -29.77 0.73
C LYS A 27 -5.35 -31.11 0.35
N ASP A 28 -6.38 -31.52 1.10
CA ASP A 28 -7.19 -32.72 0.89
C ASP A 28 -6.42 -34.06 0.90
N GLY A 29 -5.16 -34.03 1.33
CA GLY A 29 -4.20 -35.14 1.29
C GLY A 29 -3.43 -35.25 2.60
N ALA A 30 -2.31 -35.97 2.56
CA ALA A 30 -1.44 -36.24 3.72
C ALA A 30 -0.64 -35.00 4.18
N GLN A 31 0.02 -35.15 5.34
CA GLN A 31 0.87 -34.15 5.99
C GLN A 31 2.27 -34.00 5.38
N ILE A 32 2.96 -32.93 5.76
CA ILE A 32 4.41 -32.73 5.52
C ILE A 32 5.17 -33.16 6.77
N THR A 33 6.17 -34.03 6.62
CA THR A 33 6.91 -34.61 7.75
C THR A 33 8.41 -34.31 7.62
N ILE A 34 8.93 -33.57 8.60
CA ILE A 34 10.34 -33.22 8.78
C ILE A 34 10.88 -34.10 9.90
N GLN A 35 11.56 -35.20 9.58
CA GLN A 35 11.98 -36.16 10.59
C GLN A 35 13.47 -36.48 10.52
N TYR A 36 14.16 -36.34 11.66
CA TYR A 36 15.59 -36.60 11.84
C TYR A 36 16.48 -35.90 10.81
N VAL A 37 16.11 -34.67 10.43
CA VAL A 37 16.82 -33.86 9.43
C VAL A 37 17.18 -32.50 10.00
N ASN A 38 17.99 -31.76 9.25
CA ASN A 38 18.35 -30.40 9.61
C ASN A 38 18.36 -29.46 8.41
N ASN A 39 18.32 -28.16 8.71
CA ASN A 39 18.40 -27.09 7.71
C ASN A 39 17.26 -27.17 6.68
N ILE A 40 16.04 -26.97 7.17
CA ILE A 40 14.82 -26.97 6.34
C ILE A 40 14.14 -25.61 6.42
N ILE A 41 13.73 -25.08 5.28
CA ILE A 41 12.90 -23.89 5.17
C ILE A 41 11.61 -24.26 4.46
N ILE A 42 10.46 -23.91 5.05
CA ILE A 42 9.15 -23.97 4.40
C ILE A 42 8.61 -22.54 4.35
N HIS A 43 8.35 -22.05 3.15
CA HIS A 43 7.97 -20.65 2.96
C HIS A 43 6.83 -20.45 1.96
N GLY A 44 5.82 -19.67 2.35
CA GLY A 44 4.77 -19.15 1.45
C GLY A 44 3.65 -20.14 1.07
N LEU A 45 3.49 -21.24 1.81
CA LEU A 45 2.48 -22.27 1.50
C LEU A 45 1.12 -21.98 2.14
N HIS A 46 0.05 -22.44 1.48
CA HIS A 46 -1.26 -22.61 2.11
C HIS A 46 -1.48 -24.10 2.43
N VAL A 47 -1.44 -24.50 3.70
CA VAL A 47 -1.57 -25.90 4.13
C VAL A 47 -2.88 -26.08 4.89
N HIS A 48 -3.86 -26.77 4.30
CA HIS A 48 -5.19 -26.85 4.91
C HIS A 48 -6.01 -28.05 4.47
N ASP A 49 -7.05 -28.39 5.22
CA ASP A 49 -7.92 -29.55 4.95
C ASP A 49 -7.11 -30.86 4.83
N ILE A 50 -6.04 -30.97 5.64
CA ILE A 50 -5.17 -32.16 5.68
C ILE A 50 -5.89 -33.32 6.35
N LYS A 51 -5.67 -34.51 5.80
CA LYS A 51 -6.33 -35.75 6.16
C LYS A 51 -5.31 -36.81 6.55
N GLN A 52 -5.71 -37.69 7.46
CA GLN A 52 -4.95 -38.91 7.72
C GLN A 52 -4.78 -39.71 6.43
N ALA A 53 -3.55 -40.12 6.15
CA ALA A 53 -3.20 -40.94 5.02
C ALA A 53 -2.84 -42.35 5.49
N LYS A 54 -3.21 -43.35 4.69
CA LYS A 54 -2.83 -44.74 4.95
C LYS A 54 -1.31 -44.85 4.92
N GLY A 55 -0.77 -45.58 5.90
CA GLY A 55 0.63 -45.96 5.93
C GLY A 55 1.03 -46.85 4.76
N GLY A 56 2.32 -47.14 4.66
CA GLY A 56 2.89 -47.94 3.60
C GLY A 56 4.37 -47.69 3.43
N LEU A 57 4.92 -48.22 2.34
CA LEU A 57 6.32 -47.99 1.98
C LEU A 57 6.44 -46.61 1.32
N ILE A 58 7.01 -45.64 2.04
CA ILE A 58 7.17 -44.26 1.60
C ILE A 58 8.65 -43.97 1.37
N ARG A 59 8.96 -43.37 0.22
CA ARG A 59 10.32 -42.93 -0.11
C ARG A 59 10.67 -41.69 0.70
N ASP A 60 11.73 -41.75 1.49
CA ASP A 60 12.22 -40.63 2.30
C ASP A 60 13.56 -40.07 1.80
N SER A 61 14.24 -40.76 0.88
CA SER A 61 15.41 -40.26 0.16
C SER A 61 15.59 -40.96 -1.20
N VAL A 62 16.59 -40.55 -1.98
CA VAL A 62 16.88 -41.16 -3.28
C VAL A 62 17.17 -42.67 -3.13
N THR A 63 17.75 -43.10 -2.02
CA THR A 63 18.21 -44.48 -1.82
C THR A 63 17.41 -45.26 -0.79
N HIS A 64 16.43 -44.66 -0.11
CA HIS A 64 15.75 -45.28 1.03
C HIS A 64 14.22 -45.15 0.95
N TYR A 65 13.56 -46.22 1.43
CA TYR A 65 12.13 -46.30 1.67
C TYR A 65 11.89 -46.73 3.11
N GLY A 66 11.11 -45.95 3.85
CA GLY A 66 10.68 -46.28 5.20
C GLY A 66 9.26 -46.87 5.20
N VAL A 67 9.03 -47.88 6.04
CA VAL A 67 7.66 -48.33 6.35
C VAL A 67 7.04 -47.36 7.35
N ARG A 68 5.89 -46.80 6.99
CA ARG A 68 5.17 -45.78 7.76
C ARG A 68 3.80 -46.30 8.20
N GLY A 69 3.38 -45.91 9.40
CA GLY A 69 2.02 -46.10 9.89
C GLY A 69 1.03 -45.12 9.27
N ILE A 70 -0.21 -45.14 9.75
CA ILE A 70 -1.21 -44.10 9.41
C ILE A 70 -0.66 -42.77 9.91
N SER A 71 -0.71 -41.73 9.07
CA SER A 71 -0.28 -40.39 9.47
C SER A 71 -1.28 -39.77 10.44
N ASP A 72 -0.79 -38.99 11.41
CA ASP A 72 -1.63 -38.37 12.44
C ASP A 72 -2.66 -37.40 11.86
N GLY A 73 -2.29 -36.73 10.75
CA GLY A 73 -3.18 -35.80 10.04
C GLY A 73 -2.89 -34.33 10.36
N ASP A 74 -1.69 -34.05 10.86
CA ASP A 74 -1.18 -32.70 11.09
C ASP A 74 -0.98 -31.94 9.79
N GLY A 75 -0.89 -30.61 9.84
CA GLY A 75 -0.39 -29.84 8.69
C GLY A 75 1.09 -30.10 8.40
N ILE A 76 1.94 -29.82 9.40
CA ILE A 76 3.40 -29.99 9.35
C ILE A 76 3.88 -30.60 10.67
N SER A 77 4.59 -31.73 10.62
CA SER A 77 5.19 -32.35 11.81
C SER A 77 6.71 -32.30 11.74
N VAL A 78 7.35 -31.88 12.82
CA VAL A 78 8.80 -31.75 13.00
C VAL A 78 9.24 -32.69 14.12
N PHE A 79 10.02 -33.70 13.77
CA PHE A 79 10.41 -34.81 14.64
C PHE A 79 11.93 -34.92 14.73
N GLY A 80 12.51 -34.82 15.93
CA GLY A 80 13.96 -34.98 16.15
C GLY A 80 14.85 -34.18 15.21
N SER A 81 14.41 -32.99 14.80
CA SER A 81 15.04 -32.20 13.74
C SER A 81 15.57 -30.86 14.26
N THR A 82 16.52 -30.25 13.55
CA THR A 82 17.12 -28.97 13.98
C THR A 82 17.26 -27.96 12.86
N HIS A 83 17.30 -26.66 13.20
CA HIS A 83 17.45 -25.57 12.23
C HIS A 83 16.31 -25.57 11.20
N ILE A 84 15.09 -25.42 11.71
CA ILE A 84 13.86 -25.45 10.91
C ILE A 84 13.23 -24.06 10.92
N TRP A 85 12.88 -23.56 9.74
CA TRP A 85 12.20 -22.28 9.59
C TRP A 85 10.91 -22.43 8.80
N ILE A 86 9.78 -22.18 9.44
CA ILE A 86 8.44 -22.17 8.83
C ILE A 86 7.98 -20.71 8.77
N ASP A 87 7.79 -20.18 7.56
CA ASP A 87 7.58 -18.74 7.39
C ASP A 87 6.51 -18.40 6.35
N HIS A 88 5.68 -17.39 6.62
CA HIS A 88 4.60 -16.98 5.71
C HIS A 88 3.66 -18.12 5.27
N VAL A 89 3.42 -19.10 6.15
CA VAL A 89 2.50 -20.19 5.88
C VAL A 89 1.10 -19.84 6.41
N SER A 90 0.06 -20.13 5.64
CA SER A 90 -1.34 -20.05 6.10
C SER A 90 -1.89 -21.45 6.35
N MET A 91 -2.48 -21.68 7.53
CA MET A 91 -2.93 -23.02 7.93
C MET A 91 -4.30 -23.03 8.61
N HIS A 92 -5.10 -24.06 8.30
CA HIS A 92 -6.41 -24.30 8.91
C HIS A 92 -6.96 -25.71 8.63
N ASN A 93 -7.98 -26.14 9.39
CA ASN A 93 -8.77 -27.36 9.10
C ASN A 93 -7.95 -28.66 8.90
N CYS A 94 -6.83 -28.86 9.59
CA CYS A 94 -6.16 -30.18 9.56
C CYS A 94 -6.93 -31.19 10.43
N SER A 95 -6.66 -32.48 10.25
CA SER A 95 -7.39 -33.55 10.95
C SER A 95 -6.96 -33.70 12.41
N ASP A 96 -5.68 -33.47 12.72
CA ASP A 96 -5.17 -33.39 14.09
C ASP A 96 -4.65 -31.98 14.41
N GLY A 97 -3.34 -31.72 14.44
CA GLY A 97 -2.76 -30.40 14.69
C GLY A 97 -2.45 -29.56 13.43
N LEU A 98 -2.14 -28.27 13.56
CA LEU A 98 -1.55 -27.52 12.43
C LEU A 98 -0.04 -27.75 12.35
N ILE A 99 0.69 -27.45 13.43
CA ILE A 99 2.14 -27.67 13.48
C ILE A 99 2.54 -28.35 14.78
N ASP A 100 3.19 -29.49 14.65
CA ASP A 100 3.73 -30.26 15.77
C ASP A 100 5.26 -30.24 15.74
N VAL A 101 5.89 -29.83 16.84
CA VAL A 101 7.36 -29.83 17.01
C VAL A 101 7.68 -30.71 18.21
N ILE A 102 8.22 -31.90 17.95
CA ILE A 102 8.29 -32.97 18.94
C ILE A 102 9.65 -33.70 18.90
N ALA A 103 9.84 -34.60 19.88
CA ALA A 103 10.99 -35.50 19.98
C ALA A 103 12.33 -34.76 20.00
N ALA A 104 12.48 -33.79 20.90
CA ALA A 104 13.70 -32.99 21.12
C ALA A 104 14.09 -32.09 19.94
N SER A 105 13.17 -31.80 19.01
CA SER A 105 13.42 -30.84 17.93
C SER A 105 13.76 -29.45 18.48
N THR A 106 14.84 -28.84 17.99
CA THR A 106 15.38 -27.59 18.54
C THR A 106 15.90 -26.65 17.47
N ALA A 107 16.10 -25.37 17.79
CA ALA A 107 16.38 -24.31 16.81
C ALA A 107 15.28 -24.25 15.72
N VAL A 108 14.03 -24.10 16.17
CA VAL A 108 12.85 -23.98 15.30
C VAL A 108 12.28 -22.56 15.38
N SER A 109 12.03 -21.96 14.22
CA SER A 109 11.38 -20.65 14.12
C SER A 109 10.11 -20.77 13.28
N ILE A 110 9.00 -20.26 13.80
CA ILE A 110 7.71 -20.16 13.08
C ILE A 110 7.31 -18.70 13.03
N THR A 111 7.38 -18.10 11.85
CA THR A 111 7.28 -16.65 11.67
C THR A 111 6.31 -16.21 10.60
N ASN A 112 5.68 -15.05 10.78
CA ASN A 112 4.79 -14.44 9.77
C ASN A 112 3.67 -15.38 9.27
N CYS A 113 3.26 -16.38 10.05
CA CYS A 113 2.26 -17.37 9.64
C CYS A 113 0.86 -16.94 10.10
N HIS A 114 -0.16 -17.43 9.40
CA HIS A 114 -1.57 -17.14 9.70
C HIS A 114 -2.36 -18.41 9.96
N PHE A 115 -2.89 -18.51 11.16
CA PHE A 115 -3.62 -19.67 11.66
C PHE A 115 -5.09 -19.30 11.89
N VAL A 116 -6.02 -20.11 11.38
CA VAL A 116 -7.47 -19.92 11.58
C VAL A 116 -8.21 -21.27 11.65
N ARG A 117 -9.47 -21.26 12.12
CA ARG A 117 -10.41 -22.39 12.04
C ARG A 117 -9.81 -23.74 12.42
N HIS A 118 -9.36 -23.88 13.66
CA HIS A 118 -8.74 -25.11 14.09
C HIS A 118 -8.73 -25.27 15.60
N ASN A 119 -8.83 -26.52 16.07
CA ASN A 119 -8.90 -26.79 17.51
C ASN A 119 -7.51 -26.77 18.15
N ASP A 120 -6.62 -27.66 17.71
CA ASP A 120 -5.32 -27.91 18.30
C ASP A 120 -4.20 -27.29 17.45
N VAL A 121 -3.88 -26.01 17.68
CA VAL A 121 -3.09 -25.23 16.70
C VAL A 121 -1.62 -25.65 16.63
N LEU A 122 -0.87 -25.54 17.71
CA LEU A 122 0.57 -25.81 17.77
C LEU A 122 0.92 -26.65 19.00
N LEU A 123 1.59 -27.78 18.81
CA LEU A 123 2.04 -28.66 19.90
C LEU A 123 3.57 -28.73 19.98
N PHE A 124 4.14 -28.35 21.13
CA PHE A 124 5.58 -28.43 21.37
C PHE A 124 5.91 -29.47 22.45
N GLY A 125 6.51 -30.58 22.00
CA GLY A 125 6.71 -31.83 22.72
C GLY A 125 5.45 -32.70 22.65
N ALA A 126 5.54 -34.00 22.35
CA ALA A 126 4.35 -34.85 22.12
C ALA A 126 3.74 -35.39 23.42
N THR A 127 4.59 -35.74 24.38
CA THR A 127 4.22 -36.42 25.63
C THR A 127 4.92 -35.80 26.82
N ASP A 128 4.25 -35.87 27.97
CA ASP A 128 4.74 -35.34 29.22
C ASP A 128 5.95 -36.11 29.77
N SER A 129 6.07 -37.39 29.42
CA SER A 129 7.11 -38.29 29.92
C SER A 129 8.45 -38.19 29.18
N PHE A 130 8.52 -37.49 28.06
CA PHE A 130 9.74 -37.43 27.24
C PHE A 130 10.65 -36.28 27.65
N SER A 131 11.54 -36.54 28.61
CA SER A 131 12.48 -35.53 29.13
C SER A 131 13.53 -35.05 28.11
N GLY A 132 13.65 -35.72 26.96
CA GLY A 132 14.50 -35.27 25.85
C GLY A 132 14.10 -33.89 25.33
N ASP A 133 12.83 -33.51 25.47
CA ASP A 133 12.33 -32.19 25.05
C ASP A 133 12.93 -31.01 25.85
N LYS A 134 13.70 -31.25 26.93
CA LYS A 134 14.40 -30.17 27.67
C LYS A 134 15.36 -29.35 26.80
N VAL A 135 15.84 -29.90 25.69
CA VAL A 135 16.73 -29.20 24.73
C VAL A 135 15.97 -28.34 23.72
N MET A 136 14.64 -28.43 23.68
CA MET A 136 13.83 -27.70 22.71
C MET A 136 13.99 -26.19 22.87
N GLN A 137 14.19 -25.52 21.75
CA GLN A 137 14.22 -24.07 21.64
C GLN A 137 13.38 -23.68 20.43
N VAL A 138 12.24 -23.02 20.67
CA VAL A 138 11.30 -22.61 19.61
C VAL A 138 10.97 -21.14 19.73
N THR A 139 11.02 -20.42 18.61
CA THR A 139 10.58 -19.01 18.52
C THR A 139 9.33 -18.89 17.66
N LEU A 140 8.30 -18.25 18.22
CA LEU A 140 7.10 -17.81 17.49
C LEU A 140 7.15 -16.29 17.34
N ALA A 141 7.24 -15.80 16.11
CA ALA A 141 7.29 -14.35 15.88
C ALA A 141 6.38 -13.84 14.75
N PHE A 142 5.72 -12.70 14.97
CA PHE A 142 4.93 -12.01 13.94
C PHE A 142 3.80 -12.85 13.31
N ASN A 143 3.28 -13.85 14.04
CA ASN A 143 2.18 -14.67 13.55
C ASN A 143 0.83 -14.01 13.84
N HIS A 144 -0.16 -14.29 13.00
CA HIS A 144 -1.55 -13.92 13.22
C HIS A 144 -2.39 -15.15 13.59
N PHE A 145 -2.94 -15.15 14.81
CA PHE A 145 -3.88 -16.16 15.29
C PHE A 145 -5.30 -15.60 15.20
N GLY A 146 -5.98 -15.99 14.14
CA GLY A 146 -7.26 -15.42 13.70
C GLY A 146 -8.48 -16.23 14.14
N LYS A 147 -9.63 -15.93 13.50
CA LYS A 147 -10.94 -16.45 13.88
C LYS A 147 -11.04 -17.99 13.87
N GLY A 148 -11.82 -18.52 14.81
CA GLY A 148 -12.21 -19.93 14.86
C GLY A 148 -11.12 -20.85 15.41
N LEU A 149 -10.13 -20.30 16.11
CA LEU A 149 -9.16 -21.10 16.85
C LEU A 149 -9.67 -21.40 18.26
N VAL A 150 -9.33 -22.58 18.80
CA VAL A 150 -9.80 -23.01 20.13
C VAL A 150 -8.69 -22.96 21.18
N GLN A 151 -7.57 -23.66 20.95
CA GLN A 151 -6.47 -23.80 21.92
C GLN A 151 -5.08 -24.04 21.29
N ARG A 152 -4.04 -23.98 22.14
CA ARG A 152 -2.64 -24.35 21.82
C ARG A 152 -1.94 -23.42 20.82
N MET A 153 -1.80 -22.14 21.12
CA MET A 153 -1.07 -21.16 20.29
C MET A 153 0.20 -20.60 20.98
N PRO A 154 1.09 -21.41 21.56
CA PRO A 154 1.24 -22.88 21.50
C PRO A 154 0.83 -23.61 22.79
N ARG A 155 0.84 -24.95 22.78
CA ARG A 155 0.95 -25.77 24.02
C ARG A 155 2.38 -26.31 24.16
N CYS A 156 3.05 -25.94 25.25
CA CYS A 156 4.45 -26.25 25.50
C CYS A 156 4.67 -27.28 26.62
N ARG A 157 5.66 -28.17 26.43
CA ARG A 157 6.13 -29.11 27.46
C ARG A 157 7.52 -28.70 27.94
N TRP A 158 8.49 -29.61 27.96
CA TRP A 158 9.85 -29.26 28.34
C TRP A 158 10.49 -28.31 27.31
N GLY A 159 11.41 -27.45 27.75
CA GLY A 159 12.22 -26.59 26.88
C GLY A 159 12.02 -25.09 27.07
N PHE A 160 12.56 -24.33 26.11
CA PHE A 160 12.53 -22.87 26.08
C PHE A 160 11.74 -22.36 24.87
N PHE A 161 10.78 -21.46 25.13
CA PHE A 161 9.85 -20.95 24.14
C PHE A 161 9.82 -19.42 24.19
N HIS A 162 10.16 -18.80 23.06
CA HIS A 162 10.08 -17.36 22.88
C HIS A 162 8.87 -17.02 22.01
N ILE A 163 7.92 -16.28 22.57
CA ILE A 163 6.69 -15.87 21.89
C ILE A 163 6.71 -14.36 21.79
N VAL A 164 6.94 -13.82 20.59
CA VAL A 164 7.23 -12.38 20.42
C VAL A 164 6.44 -11.74 19.29
N ASN A 165 5.80 -10.60 19.55
CA ASN A 165 5.06 -9.80 18.56
C ASN A 165 4.03 -10.56 17.70
N ASN A 166 3.36 -11.56 18.27
CA ASN A 166 2.24 -12.26 17.63
C ASN A 166 0.91 -11.54 17.95
N ASP A 167 -0.03 -11.58 17.01
CA ASP A 167 -1.38 -11.02 17.19
C ASP A 167 -2.39 -12.15 17.44
N TYR A 168 -2.89 -12.23 18.67
CA TYR A 168 -3.91 -13.16 19.11
C TYR A 168 -5.26 -12.46 19.13
N THR A 169 -6.05 -12.68 18.08
CA THR A 169 -7.36 -12.04 17.95
C THR A 169 -8.51 -12.97 18.31
N HIS A 170 -8.24 -14.27 18.47
CA HIS A 170 -9.24 -15.26 18.82
C HIS A 170 -8.64 -16.50 19.48
N TRP A 171 -9.31 -16.99 20.51
CA TRP A 171 -9.23 -18.35 21.05
C TRP A 171 -10.60 -18.70 21.64
N LEU A 172 -10.88 -19.96 21.97
CA LEU A 172 -12.12 -20.31 22.70
C LEU A 172 -11.85 -20.88 24.08
N MET A 173 -10.67 -21.47 24.31
CA MET A 173 -10.30 -22.05 25.60
C MET A 173 -9.11 -21.33 26.24
N TYR A 174 -7.98 -21.27 25.54
CA TYR A 174 -6.78 -20.55 25.98
C TYR A 174 -5.86 -20.28 24.79
N ALA A 175 -4.99 -19.27 24.89
CA ALA A 175 -3.99 -19.01 23.87
C ALA A 175 -2.71 -19.81 24.13
N VAL A 176 -2.03 -19.61 25.26
CA VAL A 176 -0.72 -20.22 25.55
C VAL A 176 -0.83 -21.26 26.64
N GLY A 177 -0.48 -22.51 26.34
CA GLY A 177 -0.63 -23.64 27.27
C GLY A 177 0.68 -24.30 27.68
N GLY A 178 0.64 -25.10 28.73
CA GLY A 178 1.72 -26.06 29.01
C GLY A 178 1.40 -27.14 30.04
N SER A 179 2.17 -28.24 30.02
CA SER A 179 1.97 -29.39 30.91
C SER A 179 3.20 -29.91 31.66
N GLN A 180 4.44 -29.59 31.25
CA GLN A 180 5.65 -30.12 31.91
C GLN A 180 6.80 -29.11 31.97
N GLN A 181 6.67 -28.12 32.85
CA GLN A 181 7.71 -27.13 33.16
C GLN A 181 8.36 -26.41 31.95
N PRO A 182 7.58 -25.87 31.00
CA PRO A 182 8.14 -25.00 29.97
C PRO A 182 8.70 -23.72 30.59
N THR A 183 9.78 -23.22 30.00
CA THR A 183 10.15 -21.80 30.12
C THR A 183 9.51 -21.04 28.97
N ILE A 184 8.58 -20.14 29.27
CA ILE A 184 7.86 -19.32 28.28
C ILE A 184 8.18 -17.86 28.52
N ILE A 185 8.74 -17.20 27.51
CA ILE A 185 8.99 -15.77 27.50
C ILE A 185 8.08 -15.15 26.44
N SER A 186 7.05 -14.42 26.88
CA SER A 186 6.10 -13.68 26.04
C SER A 186 6.49 -12.21 25.99
N GLN A 187 6.75 -11.66 24.81
CA GLN A 187 7.18 -10.26 24.65
C GLN A 187 6.45 -9.51 23.53
N GLY A 188 5.90 -8.34 23.86
CA GLY A 188 5.33 -7.41 22.87
C GLY A 188 4.21 -7.99 22.01
N ASN A 189 3.53 -9.05 22.43
CA ASN A 189 2.38 -9.65 21.74
C ASN A 189 1.10 -8.85 22.01
N ARG A 190 0.09 -9.05 21.18
CA ARG A 190 -1.25 -8.49 21.39
C ARG A 190 -2.25 -9.62 21.62
N PHE A 191 -2.96 -9.58 22.74
CA PHE A 191 -3.97 -10.57 23.12
C PHE A 191 -5.35 -9.91 23.25
N VAL A 192 -6.27 -10.24 22.35
CA VAL A 192 -7.66 -9.79 22.40
C VAL A 192 -8.53 -10.93 22.90
N ALA A 193 -8.94 -10.87 24.16
CA ALA A 193 -9.72 -11.95 24.74
C ALA A 193 -11.10 -12.09 24.06
N PRO A 194 -11.63 -13.33 24.00
CA PRO A 194 -13.01 -13.60 23.58
C PRO A 194 -14.02 -12.92 24.50
N GLU A 195 -15.29 -12.86 24.10
CA GLU A 195 -16.35 -12.33 24.96
C GLU A 195 -16.58 -13.19 26.20
N ASP A 196 -16.40 -14.51 26.09
CA ASP A 196 -16.54 -15.44 27.22
C ASP A 196 -15.60 -15.05 28.38
N ILE A 197 -16.22 -14.82 29.54
CA ILE A 197 -15.54 -14.44 30.77
C ILE A 197 -14.64 -15.54 31.31
N ASN A 198 -14.90 -16.81 30.97
CA ASN A 198 -14.10 -17.95 31.41
C ASN A 198 -12.84 -18.14 30.55
N ALA A 199 -12.74 -17.44 29.41
CA ALA A 199 -11.62 -17.53 28.47
C ALA A 199 -10.72 -16.29 28.49
N LYS A 200 -10.76 -15.48 29.57
CA LYS A 200 -9.93 -14.26 29.69
C LYS A 200 -8.48 -14.54 30.06
N GLU A 201 -8.21 -15.64 30.76
CA GLU A 201 -6.83 -16.06 31.01
C GLU A 201 -6.18 -16.50 29.70
N VAL A 202 -5.15 -15.78 29.29
CA VAL A 202 -4.34 -16.11 28.10
C VAL A 202 -3.65 -17.46 28.29
N THR A 203 -3.27 -17.77 29.52
CA THR A 203 -2.45 -18.92 29.87
C THR A 203 -3.26 -20.10 30.41
N LYS A 204 -2.80 -21.33 30.14
CA LYS A 204 -3.39 -22.55 30.72
C LYS A 204 -2.34 -23.58 31.10
N ARG A 205 -2.37 -24.02 32.35
CA ARG A 205 -1.59 -25.18 32.81
C ARG A 205 -2.47 -26.40 32.77
N THR A 206 -2.25 -27.25 31.79
CA THR A 206 -3.00 -28.48 31.60
C THR A 206 -2.38 -29.57 32.45
N GLN A 207 -3.19 -30.35 33.16
CA GLN A 207 -2.74 -31.54 33.91
C GLN A 207 -1.73 -31.25 35.04
N ALA A 208 -1.70 -30.03 35.57
CA ALA A 208 -0.83 -29.63 36.69
C ALA A 208 -1.58 -28.78 37.72
N THR A 209 -1.39 -29.06 39.01
CA THR A 209 -1.90 -28.21 40.10
C THR A 209 -1.00 -27.01 40.32
N LYS A 210 -1.49 -26.00 41.05
CA LYS A 210 -0.72 -24.78 41.34
C LYS A 210 0.60 -25.07 42.05
N GLU A 211 0.61 -26.08 42.91
CA GLU A 211 1.80 -26.53 43.64
C GLU A 211 2.87 -27.06 42.69
N VAL A 212 2.47 -27.65 41.57
CA VAL A 212 3.36 -28.20 40.53
C VAL A 212 3.85 -27.09 39.60
N TRP A 213 2.97 -26.20 39.14
CA TRP A 213 3.34 -25.22 38.11
C TRP A 213 3.85 -23.88 38.65
N LYS A 214 3.71 -23.59 39.95
CA LYS A 214 4.18 -22.33 40.55
C LYS A 214 5.66 -22.03 40.28
N ASP A 215 6.46 -23.07 40.02
CA ASP A 215 7.90 -22.97 39.76
C ASP A 215 8.26 -22.95 38.26
N TRP A 216 7.27 -23.05 37.36
CA TRP A 216 7.48 -22.96 35.92
C TRP A 216 7.74 -21.51 35.51
N ASN A 217 8.76 -21.25 34.70
CA ASN A 217 9.20 -19.88 34.40
C ASN A 217 8.40 -19.27 33.24
N TRP A 218 7.29 -18.59 33.55
CA TRP A 218 6.40 -17.96 32.57
C TRP A 218 6.43 -16.44 32.76
N ARG A 219 6.79 -15.70 31.71
CA ARG A 219 6.96 -14.24 31.75
C ARG A 219 6.16 -13.56 30.65
N SER A 220 5.66 -12.38 30.95
CA SER A 220 5.03 -11.47 30.00
C SER A 220 5.67 -10.08 30.12
N GLU A 221 6.19 -9.54 29.02
CA GLU A 221 6.86 -8.25 28.99
C GLU A 221 6.38 -7.41 27.79
N GLY A 222 5.78 -6.25 28.06
CA GLY A 222 5.32 -5.35 27.00
C GLY A 222 4.15 -5.89 26.16
N ASP A 223 3.54 -7.00 26.57
CA ASP A 223 2.33 -7.54 25.93
C ASP A 223 1.14 -6.58 26.15
N LEU A 224 0.27 -6.48 25.14
CA LEU A 224 -0.97 -5.73 25.19
C LEU A 224 -2.15 -6.67 25.39
N PHE A 225 -2.84 -6.51 26.52
CA PHE A 225 -4.06 -7.25 26.83
C PHE A 225 -5.30 -6.40 26.55
N VAL A 226 -6.21 -6.92 25.76
CA VAL A 226 -7.44 -6.26 25.32
C VAL A 226 -8.64 -7.11 25.73
N ASN A 227 -9.77 -6.45 25.98
CA ASN A 227 -11.04 -7.08 26.37
C ASN A 227 -10.94 -7.92 27.66
N GLY A 228 -10.17 -7.44 28.64
CA GLY A 228 -9.99 -8.11 29.94
C GLY A 228 -9.08 -9.33 29.91
N ALA A 229 -8.34 -9.56 28.82
CA ALA A 229 -7.31 -10.58 28.78
C ALA A 229 -6.28 -10.37 29.92
N TYR A 230 -5.71 -11.44 30.43
CA TYR A 230 -4.59 -11.35 31.37
C TYR A 230 -3.68 -12.57 31.28
N PHE A 231 -2.42 -12.38 31.65
CA PHE A 231 -1.41 -13.43 31.69
C PHE A 231 -1.02 -13.69 33.15
N VAL A 232 -1.15 -14.94 33.60
CA VAL A 232 -0.65 -15.35 34.91
C VAL A 232 0.83 -15.73 34.77
N GLU A 233 1.71 -15.05 35.49
CA GLU A 233 3.14 -15.39 35.55
C GLU A 233 3.43 -16.43 36.65
N SER A 234 4.55 -17.15 36.54
CA SER A 234 4.98 -18.16 37.53
C SER A 234 6.50 -18.32 37.56
N GLY A 235 7.03 -19.01 38.58
CA GLY A 235 8.45 -19.32 38.74
C GLY A 235 9.28 -18.16 39.28
N LYS A 236 10.55 -18.43 39.63
CA LYS A 236 11.51 -17.38 40.02
C LYS A 236 11.80 -16.48 38.82
N LYS A 237 11.88 -15.17 39.02
CA LYS A 237 12.22 -14.19 37.96
C LYS A 237 13.64 -14.47 37.46
N VAL A 238 13.75 -15.32 36.44
CA VAL A 238 15.01 -15.56 35.72
C VAL A 238 15.05 -14.57 34.56
N THR A 239 16.06 -13.70 34.53
CA THR A 239 16.44 -12.92 33.36
C THR A 239 17.12 -13.86 32.35
N ALA A 240 16.36 -14.81 31.82
CA ALA A 240 16.81 -15.61 30.68
C ALA A 240 16.68 -14.72 29.45
N THR A 241 17.78 -14.09 29.04
CA THR A 241 17.82 -13.34 27.78
C THR A 241 17.59 -14.34 26.64
N PRO A 242 16.53 -14.18 25.83
CA PRO A 242 16.35 -15.02 24.66
C PRO A 242 17.60 -14.96 23.78
N LYS A 243 18.15 -16.11 23.40
CA LYS A 243 19.23 -16.18 22.38
C LYS A 243 18.61 -16.09 20.99
N THR A 244 17.98 -14.96 20.70
CA THR A 244 17.34 -14.67 19.40
C THR A 244 17.74 -13.29 18.92
N ASP A 245 17.83 -13.12 17.61
CA ASP A 245 18.07 -11.82 16.98
C ASP A 245 16.78 -10.96 16.90
N VAL A 246 15.63 -11.52 17.29
CA VAL A 246 14.34 -10.82 17.23
C VAL A 246 14.19 -9.86 18.40
N ILE A 247 14.12 -8.57 18.09
CA ILE A 247 13.88 -7.50 19.06
C ILE A 247 12.38 -7.22 19.16
N ALA A 248 11.83 -7.36 20.36
CA ALA A 248 10.42 -7.09 20.64
C ALA A 248 10.04 -5.64 20.26
N GLN A 249 9.05 -5.51 19.38
CA GLN A 249 8.41 -4.25 19.01
C GLN A 249 7.24 -3.93 19.96
N SER A 250 6.69 -2.72 19.85
CA SER A 250 5.51 -2.33 20.63
C SER A 250 4.31 -3.20 20.28
N ALA A 251 3.63 -3.75 21.29
CA ALA A 251 2.39 -4.50 21.09
C ALA A 251 1.26 -3.70 20.42
N LYS A 252 1.33 -2.36 20.42
CA LYS A 252 0.37 -1.50 19.72
C LYS A 252 0.53 -1.54 18.20
N SER A 253 1.72 -1.86 17.68
CA SER A 253 1.95 -1.98 16.23
C SER A 253 1.71 -3.40 15.71
N VAL A 254 1.50 -4.39 16.57
CA VAL A 254 1.43 -5.81 16.19
C VAL A 254 0.30 -6.12 15.20
N ALA A 255 -0.86 -5.47 15.33
CA ALA A 255 -1.95 -5.64 14.36
C ALA A 255 -1.55 -5.21 12.93
N ILE A 256 -0.67 -4.21 12.82
CA ILE A 256 -0.12 -3.76 11.53
C ILE A 256 1.02 -4.69 11.09
N LEU A 257 1.91 -5.08 12.01
CA LEU A 257 3.05 -5.96 11.71
C LEU A 257 2.62 -7.34 11.19
N THR A 258 1.45 -7.82 11.60
CA THR A 258 0.94 -9.16 11.26
C THR A 258 -0.17 -9.16 10.21
N GLN A 259 -0.48 -7.99 9.61
CA GLN A 259 -1.57 -7.86 8.63
C GLN A 259 -1.37 -8.74 7.38
N ASP A 260 -0.12 -9.01 7.02
CA ASP A 260 0.28 -9.80 5.85
C ASP A 260 0.69 -11.24 6.22
N ALA A 261 0.44 -11.66 7.47
CA ALA A 261 0.78 -12.99 7.92
C ALA A 261 0.09 -14.06 7.07
N GLY A 262 0.84 -15.12 6.71
CA GLY A 262 0.42 -16.21 5.84
C GLY A 262 0.00 -15.79 4.42
N HIS A 263 0.22 -14.52 4.04
CA HIS A 263 -0.05 -14.00 2.72
C HIS A 263 1.22 -13.38 2.13
N PHE A 264 2.02 -14.21 1.45
CA PHE A 264 3.15 -13.70 0.68
C PHE A 264 2.79 -13.57 -0.80
N ASP A 265 2.21 -12.42 -1.18
CA ASP A 265 2.09 -12.08 -2.59
C ASP A 265 3.47 -11.61 -3.12
N HIS A 266 4.22 -12.55 -3.69
CA HIS A 266 5.53 -12.30 -4.26
C HIS A 266 5.50 -11.26 -5.39
N VAL A 267 4.38 -11.11 -6.11
CA VAL A 267 4.23 -10.10 -7.16
C VAL A 267 4.20 -8.73 -6.51
N TRP A 268 3.42 -8.57 -5.45
CA TRP A 268 3.37 -7.31 -4.71
C TRP A 268 4.68 -6.98 -4.00
N HIS A 269 5.35 -7.97 -3.40
CA HIS A 269 6.67 -7.76 -2.79
C HIS A 269 7.72 -7.33 -3.83
N ARG A 270 7.77 -8.01 -4.99
CA ARG A 270 8.67 -7.66 -6.08
C ARG A 270 8.37 -6.27 -6.61
N ARG A 271 7.10 -5.97 -6.94
CA ARG A 271 6.69 -4.65 -7.42
C ARG A 271 7.00 -3.55 -6.41
N MET A 272 6.75 -3.78 -5.12
CA MET A 272 7.11 -2.84 -4.06
C MET A 272 8.61 -2.55 -4.06
N LYS A 273 9.46 -3.58 -4.15
CA LYS A 273 10.92 -3.39 -4.19
C LYS A 273 11.36 -2.62 -5.42
N GLU A 274 10.89 -3.02 -6.60
CA GLU A 274 11.16 -2.35 -7.88
C GLU A 274 10.70 -0.88 -7.84
N ALA A 275 9.52 -0.62 -7.28
CA ALA A 275 8.98 0.71 -7.16
C ALA A 275 9.76 1.59 -6.18
N ARG A 276 10.25 1.03 -5.06
CA ARG A 276 11.17 1.74 -4.14
C ARG A 276 12.49 2.10 -4.82
N GLU A 277 13.03 1.21 -5.64
CA GLU A 277 14.23 1.50 -6.44
C GLU A 277 13.95 2.56 -7.50
N ALA A 278 12.80 2.50 -8.17
CA ALA A 278 12.36 3.52 -9.12
C ALA A 278 12.18 4.88 -8.44
N ALA A 279 11.64 4.94 -7.22
CA ALA A 279 11.49 6.17 -6.45
C ALA A 279 12.83 6.82 -6.13
N LYS A 280 13.82 6.02 -5.71
CA LYS A 280 15.19 6.50 -5.50
C LYS A 280 15.82 7.07 -6.78
N LYS A 281 15.59 6.43 -7.92
CA LYS A 281 16.09 6.89 -9.23
C LYS A 281 15.39 8.15 -9.72
N ALA A 282 14.09 8.27 -9.47
CA ALA A 282 13.26 9.40 -9.89
C ALA A 282 13.51 10.66 -9.04
N TYR A 283 13.87 10.48 -7.76
CA TYR A 283 14.13 11.55 -6.81
C TYR A 283 15.14 12.58 -7.35
N LYS A 284 14.79 13.86 -7.24
CA LYS A 284 15.66 14.98 -7.60
C LYS A 284 16.31 15.54 -6.33
N PRO A 285 17.63 15.35 -6.12
CA PRO A 285 18.30 15.84 -4.90
C PRO A 285 18.27 17.36 -4.74
N ASN A 286 18.15 18.11 -5.85
CA ASN A 286 17.96 19.55 -5.85
C ASN A 286 16.57 19.91 -6.41
N PRO A 287 15.49 19.77 -5.61
CA PRO A 287 14.14 20.03 -6.07
C PRO A 287 13.90 21.48 -6.48
N MET A 288 14.62 22.45 -5.89
CA MET A 288 14.54 23.88 -6.25
C MET A 288 14.98 24.16 -7.69
N LYS A 289 15.86 23.32 -8.26
CA LYS A 289 16.21 23.44 -9.69
C LYS A 289 15.01 23.14 -10.58
N VAL A 290 14.21 22.13 -10.22
CA VAL A 290 12.99 21.76 -10.96
C VAL A 290 11.95 22.87 -10.87
N THR A 291 11.77 23.48 -9.70
CA THR A 291 10.84 24.61 -9.53
C THR A 291 11.27 25.83 -10.36
N ALA A 292 12.57 26.17 -10.34
CA ALA A 292 13.13 27.26 -11.15
C ALA A 292 12.98 27.02 -12.66
N GLU A 293 13.25 25.80 -13.13
CA GLU A 293 13.08 25.41 -14.54
C GLU A 293 11.62 25.50 -14.98
N PHE A 294 10.68 25.04 -14.13
CA PHE A 294 9.25 25.16 -14.36
C PHE A 294 8.84 26.63 -14.53
N ASN A 295 9.24 27.49 -13.59
CA ASN A 295 8.96 28.91 -13.58
C ASN A 295 9.56 29.65 -14.79
N ALA A 296 10.78 29.28 -15.20
CA ALA A 296 11.41 29.82 -16.39
C ALA A 296 10.64 29.45 -17.68
N GLN A 297 10.09 28.23 -17.76
CA GLN A 297 9.25 27.81 -18.88
C GLN A 297 7.92 28.59 -18.93
N VAL A 298 7.25 28.77 -17.79
CA VAL A 298 6.03 29.61 -17.70
C VAL A 298 6.31 31.04 -18.13
N THR A 299 7.38 31.64 -17.61
CA THR A 299 7.74 33.02 -17.93
C THR A 299 8.06 33.21 -19.41
N ARG A 300 8.79 32.26 -20.02
CA ARG A 300 9.07 32.28 -21.47
C ARG A 300 7.80 32.18 -22.31
N SER A 301 6.86 31.34 -21.89
CA SER A 301 5.56 31.17 -22.54
C SER A 301 4.72 32.47 -22.49
N LEU A 302 4.70 33.17 -21.35
CA LEU A 302 3.93 34.40 -21.16
C LEU A 302 4.54 35.64 -21.81
N LYS A 303 5.87 35.78 -21.82
CA LYS A 303 6.55 36.96 -22.43
C LYS A 303 6.45 36.99 -23.96
N GLY A 304 6.06 35.88 -24.59
CA GLY A 304 6.11 35.70 -26.03
C GLY A 304 7.56 35.60 -26.51
N SER A 305 7.84 34.64 -27.39
CA SER A 305 9.07 34.66 -28.19
C SER A 305 9.17 36.02 -28.88
N ASN A 306 10.30 36.72 -28.73
CA ASN A 306 10.62 37.95 -29.46
C ASN A 306 10.24 37.75 -30.94
N SER A 307 9.22 38.49 -31.36
CA SER A 307 8.47 38.25 -32.58
C SER A 307 9.35 38.28 -33.83
N THR A 308 9.59 37.12 -34.44
CA THR A 308 9.88 37.07 -35.88
C THR A 308 8.56 37.01 -36.66
N ARG A 309 8.51 37.59 -37.86
CA ARG A 309 7.31 37.69 -38.73
C ARG A 309 6.53 36.38 -38.95
N ARG A 310 7.09 35.20 -38.66
CA ARG A 310 6.41 33.90 -38.75
C ARG A 310 5.38 33.64 -37.65
N ASP A 311 5.56 34.19 -36.45
CA ASP A 311 4.65 33.94 -35.31
C ASP A 311 3.33 34.71 -35.41
N LEU A 312 3.30 35.81 -36.16
CA LEU A 312 2.07 36.57 -36.45
C LEU A 312 1.07 35.78 -37.30
N LYS A 313 1.51 34.82 -38.13
CA LYS A 313 0.60 33.95 -38.89
C LYS A 313 -0.11 32.91 -38.00
N LYS A 314 0.48 32.49 -36.87
CA LYS A 314 -0.12 31.51 -35.94
C LYS A 314 -1.25 32.09 -35.08
N LYS A 315 -1.19 33.39 -34.75
CA LYS A 315 -2.27 34.09 -34.01
C LYS A 315 -3.61 34.16 -34.78
N SER A 316 -3.63 33.89 -36.09
CA SER A 316 -4.86 33.89 -36.90
C SER A 316 -5.70 32.61 -36.81
N SER A 317 -5.31 31.62 -35.99
CA SER A 317 -5.92 30.27 -35.96
C SER A 317 -7.00 30.02 -34.91
N GLY A 318 -7.35 31.01 -34.07
CA GLY A 318 -8.44 30.90 -33.09
C GLY A 318 -8.17 30.02 -31.87
N CYS A 319 -7.00 29.36 -31.78
CA CYS A 319 -6.56 28.59 -30.62
C CYS A 319 -5.53 29.39 -29.81
N ASN A 320 -5.87 29.73 -28.56
CA ASN A 320 -5.08 30.59 -27.68
C ASN A 320 -4.89 29.98 -26.28
N PRO A 321 -4.14 28.87 -26.15
CA PRO A 321 -3.81 28.25 -24.87
C PRO A 321 -2.99 29.19 -23.99
N THR A 322 -3.31 29.19 -22.70
CA THR A 322 -2.84 30.23 -21.78
C THR A 322 -1.62 29.83 -20.96
N ASN A 323 -1.35 28.53 -20.82
CA ASN A 323 -0.20 27.99 -20.08
C ASN A 323 0.71 27.15 -20.99
N PRO A 324 1.99 26.93 -20.61
CA PRO A 324 2.98 26.24 -21.45
C PRO A 324 2.66 24.77 -21.75
N ILE A 325 1.95 24.07 -20.86
CA ILE A 325 1.56 22.67 -21.07
C ILE A 325 0.58 22.60 -22.23
N ASP A 326 -0.48 23.40 -22.19
CA ASP A 326 -1.49 23.45 -23.26
C ASP A 326 -0.90 23.98 -24.57
N GLN A 327 -0.03 24.99 -24.51
CA GLN A 327 0.64 25.54 -25.69
C GLN A 327 1.43 24.50 -26.49
N CYS A 328 1.93 23.45 -25.83
CA CYS A 328 2.73 22.41 -26.46
C CYS A 328 1.91 21.48 -27.39
N TRP A 329 0.63 21.22 -27.08
CA TRP A 329 -0.18 20.24 -27.82
C TRP A 329 -1.54 20.74 -28.31
N ARG A 330 -2.20 21.65 -27.59
CA ARG A 330 -3.64 21.94 -27.74
C ARG A 330 -4.01 22.50 -29.12
N CYS A 331 -3.15 23.35 -29.68
CA CYS A 331 -3.37 23.95 -31.00
C CYS A 331 -3.02 23.08 -32.21
N ASP A 332 -2.61 21.83 -32.00
CA ASP A 332 -2.41 20.89 -33.11
C ASP A 332 -3.78 20.48 -33.70
N LYS A 333 -4.10 20.94 -34.90
CA LYS A 333 -5.33 20.55 -35.61
C LYS A 333 -5.40 19.04 -35.87
N ASN A 334 -4.23 18.39 -35.96
CA ASN A 334 -4.08 16.96 -36.24
C ASN A 334 -3.80 16.18 -34.95
N TRP A 335 -4.18 16.70 -33.77
CA TRP A 335 -3.99 16.03 -32.49
C TRP A 335 -4.55 14.60 -32.46
N PHE A 336 -5.58 14.29 -33.26
CA PHE A 336 -6.18 12.95 -33.33
C PHE A 336 -5.20 11.91 -33.91
N GLU A 337 -4.44 12.27 -34.95
CA GLU A 337 -3.39 11.42 -35.52
C GLU A 337 -2.09 11.51 -34.68
N ASN A 338 -1.81 12.70 -34.13
CA ASN A 338 -0.63 12.98 -33.30
C ASN A 338 -0.90 12.84 -31.79
N ARG A 339 -1.86 12.00 -31.37
CA ARG A 339 -2.33 11.94 -29.96
C ARG A 339 -1.21 11.88 -28.95
N LYS A 340 -0.21 11.06 -29.27
CA LYS A 340 0.95 10.75 -28.45
C LYS A 340 1.90 11.93 -28.20
N LYS A 341 1.80 13.01 -28.99
CA LYS A 341 2.56 14.25 -28.79
C LYS A 341 2.28 14.88 -27.42
N LEU A 342 1.10 14.64 -26.84
CA LEU A 342 0.75 15.09 -25.49
C LEU A 342 1.81 14.69 -24.46
N ALA A 343 2.41 13.49 -24.59
CA ALA A 343 3.41 12.98 -23.66
C ALA A 343 4.75 13.75 -23.71
N ASP A 344 4.96 14.64 -24.69
CA ASP A 344 6.14 15.51 -24.75
C ASP A 344 5.96 16.82 -23.97
N CYS A 345 4.75 17.06 -23.44
CA CYS A 345 4.38 18.31 -22.79
C CYS A 345 4.41 18.23 -21.26
N VAL A 346 4.87 17.10 -20.68
CA VAL A 346 4.92 16.92 -19.23
C VAL A 346 5.95 17.85 -18.60
N MET A 347 5.53 18.58 -17.58
CA MET A 347 6.37 19.52 -16.83
C MET A 347 6.38 19.18 -15.33
N GLY A 348 7.31 19.78 -14.59
CA GLY A 348 7.42 19.62 -13.14
C GLY A 348 8.14 18.33 -12.76
N PHE A 349 7.86 17.80 -11.57
CA PHE A 349 8.52 16.59 -11.08
C PHE A 349 8.20 15.33 -11.90
N ALA A 350 7.10 15.29 -12.64
CA ALA A 350 6.78 14.18 -13.55
C ALA A 350 7.40 14.33 -14.94
N HIS A 351 8.23 15.35 -15.19
CA HIS A 351 8.91 15.51 -16.48
C HIS A 351 9.63 14.22 -16.90
N GLY A 352 9.43 13.81 -18.16
CA GLY A 352 9.91 12.52 -18.69
C GLY A 352 8.91 11.37 -18.58
N THR A 353 7.73 11.58 -17.98
CA THR A 353 6.62 10.62 -18.04
C THR A 353 6.10 10.52 -19.47
N THR A 354 6.23 9.35 -20.10
CA THR A 354 5.79 9.09 -21.47
C THR A 354 4.48 8.29 -21.54
N GLY A 355 4.05 7.69 -20.43
CA GLY A 355 2.86 6.85 -20.38
C GLY A 355 2.93 5.70 -21.37
N GLY A 356 1.91 5.58 -22.20
CA GLY A 356 1.81 4.57 -23.27
C GLY A 356 2.36 5.01 -24.63
N LYS A 357 3.20 6.06 -24.70
CA LYS A 357 3.68 6.66 -25.97
C LYS A 357 4.24 5.64 -26.95
N GLU A 358 5.08 4.71 -26.47
CA GLU A 358 5.72 3.67 -27.30
C GLU A 358 4.78 2.50 -27.66
N GLY A 359 3.57 2.50 -27.11
CA GLY A 359 2.58 1.45 -27.27
C GLY A 359 1.62 1.64 -28.45
N LYS A 360 0.88 0.62 -28.82
CA LYS A 360 -0.24 0.79 -29.77
C LYS A 360 -1.40 1.56 -29.13
N ILE A 361 -2.24 2.16 -29.96
CA ILE A 361 -3.51 2.73 -29.51
C ILE A 361 -4.47 1.56 -29.21
N TYR A 362 -5.10 1.59 -28.04
CA TYR A 362 -6.18 0.68 -27.66
C TYR A 362 -7.47 1.49 -27.51
N VAL A 363 -8.53 1.10 -28.22
CA VAL A 363 -9.81 1.82 -28.17
C VAL A 363 -10.78 1.06 -27.26
N VAL A 364 -11.21 1.68 -26.17
CA VAL A 364 -12.30 1.19 -25.32
C VAL A 364 -13.61 1.36 -26.06
N THR A 365 -14.33 0.26 -26.26
CA THR A 365 -15.61 0.18 -26.98
C THR A 365 -16.77 -0.27 -26.08
N ASP A 366 -16.45 -0.82 -24.92
CA ASP A 366 -17.37 -1.41 -23.95
C ASP A 366 -17.13 -0.75 -22.57
N ASN A 367 -18.15 -0.12 -22.02
CA ASN A 367 -18.09 0.61 -20.74
C ASN A 367 -18.39 -0.29 -19.52
N SER A 368 -18.58 -1.59 -19.71
CA SER A 368 -18.84 -2.53 -18.62
C SER A 368 -17.56 -2.93 -17.87
N ASP A 369 -17.74 -3.31 -16.60
CA ASP A 369 -16.69 -3.82 -15.72
C ASP A 369 -17.17 -5.08 -14.97
N ASN A 370 -17.83 -5.99 -15.70
CA ASN A 370 -18.52 -7.13 -15.10
C ASN A 370 -17.58 -8.28 -14.67
N GLU A 371 -16.44 -8.42 -15.35
CA GLU A 371 -15.49 -9.52 -15.15
C GLU A 371 -14.18 -9.01 -14.54
N LEU A 372 -14.04 -9.15 -13.22
CA LEU A 372 -12.88 -8.63 -12.47
C LEU A 372 -11.61 -9.46 -12.65
N VAL A 373 -11.77 -10.77 -12.87
CA VAL A 373 -10.66 -11.72 -13.03
C VAL A 373 -10.36 -12.01 -14.50
N ASN A 374 -11.32 -11.93 -15.42
CA ASN A 374 -11.08 -12.18 -16.84
C ASN A 374 -11.72 -11.06 -17.67
N PRO A 375 -11.18 -9.83 -17.63
CA PRO A 375 -11.82 -8.70 -18.28
C PRO A 375 -11.94 -8.96 -19.79
N LYS A 376 -13.07 -8.56 -20.37
CA LYS A 376 -13.37 -8.74 -21.79
C LYS A 376 -12.58 -7.74 -22.66
N PRO A 377 -12.00 -8.15 -23.81
CA PRO A 377 -11.49 -7.20 -24.80
C PRO A 377 -12.54 -6.16 -25.21
N GLY A 378 -12.12 -4.90 -25.34
CA GLY A 378 -12.97 -3.73 -25.53
C GLY A 378 -13.21 -2.93 -24.26
N THR A 379 -12.95 -3.50 -23.07
CA THR A 379 -13.15 -2.82 -21.77
C THR A 379 -11.90 -2.08 -21.28
N LEU A 380 -12.09 -1.10 -20.40
CA LEU A 380 -10.99 -0.36 -19.76
C LEU A 380 -10.10 -1.28 -18.89
N ARG A 381 -10.69 -2.19 -18.11
CA ARG A 381 -9.94 -3.14 -17.25
C ARG A 381 -9.05 -4.07 -18.06
N TYR A 382 -9.51 -4.51 -19.24
CA TYR A 382 -8.66 -5.29 -20.13
C TYR A 382 -7.43 -4.51 -20.56
N ALA A 383 -7.63 -3.25 -20.99
CA ALA A 383 -6.57 -2.39 -21.51
C ALA A 383 -5.48 -2.11 -20.46
N VAL A 384 -5.87 -1.67 -19.26
CA VAL A 384 -4.90 -1.24 -18.24
C VAL A 384 -4.09 -2.37 -17.62
N THR A 385 -4.57 -3.62 -17.72
CA THR A 385 -3.89 -4.81 -17.20
C THR A 385 -2.90 -5.44 -18.19
N ARG A 386 -2.79 -4.92 -19.42
CA ARG A 386 -1.86 -5.44 -20.44
C ARG A 386 -0.40 -5.10 -20.08
N PRO A 387 0.56 -6.02 -20.23
CA PRO A 387 1.95 -5.77 -19.87
C PRO A 387 2.64 -4.76 -20.80
N GLU A 388 2.27 -4.72 -22.09
CA GLU A 388 2.84 -3.78 -23.05
C GLU A 388 2.41 -2.32 -22.78
N PRO A 389 3.19 -1.33 -23.23
CA PRO A 389 2.73 0.05 -23.24
C PRO A 389 1.45 0.20 -24.06
N LEU A 390 0.49 1.00 -23.60
CA LEU A 390 -0.75 1.27 -24.35
C LEU A 390 -1.21 2.72 -24.21
N TRP A 391 -1.57 3.32 -25.34
CA TRP A 391 -2.30 4.58 -25.40
C TRP A 391 -3.80 4.30 -25.52
N ILE A 392 -4.51 4.41 -24.41
CA ILE A 392 -5.91 3.99 -24.25
C ILE A 392 -6.82 5.18 -24.58
N THR A 393 -7.67 5.04 -25.59
CA THR A 393 -8.67 6.02 -26.01
C THR A 393 -10.08 5.42 -25.92
N PHE A 394 -11.11 6.21 -26.22
CA PHE A 394 -12.51 5.79 -26.12
C PHE A 394 -13.23 6.01 -27.44
N ALA A 395 -14.00 5.01 -27.88
CA ALA A 395 -14.71 5.05 -29.16
C ALA A 395 -15.85 6.08 -29.19
N ARG A 396 -16.38 6.44 -28.02
CA ARG A 396 -17.50 7.37 -27.81
C ARG A 396 -17.48 7.86 -26.36
N SER A 397 -18.31 8.86 -26.06
CA SER A 397 -18.61 9.25 -24.67
C SER A 397 -19.17 8.06 -23.89
N MET A 398 -18.73 7.89 -22.64
CA MET A 398 -19.05 6.72 -21.81
C MET A 398 -19.20 7.09 -20.34
N ASN A 399 -20.15 6.44 -19.67
CA ASN A 399 -20.20 6.35 -18.22
C ASN A 399 -19.70 4.96 -17.82
N ILE A 400 -18.56 4.88 -17.13
CA ILE A 400 -17.94 3.64 -16.69
C ILE A 400 -18.11 3.55 -15.18
N LYS A 401 -18.82 2.50 -14.75
CA LYS A 401 -18.97 2.15 -13.34
C LYS A 401 -18.04 0.99 -13.01
N LEU A 402 -16.95 1.28 -12.31
CA LEU A 402 -16.01 0.25 -11.84
C LEU A 402 -16.66 -0.57 -10.73
N LYS A 403 -16.72 -1.90 -10.88
CA LYS A 403 -17.31 -2.78 -9.85
C LYS A 403 -16.41 -2.99 -8.65
N ALA A 404 -15.11 -2.91 -8.87
CA ALA A 404 -14.06 -2.95 -7.85
C ALA A 404 -12.86 -2.14 -8.34
N GLU A 405 -11.85 -1.92 -7.49
CA GLU A 405 -10.70 -1.08 -7.84
C GLU A 405 -10.12 -1.40 -9.21
N LEU A 406 -9.85 -0.37 -10.02
CA LEU A 406 -9.19 -0.52 -11.31
C LEU A 406 -7.69 -0.48 -11.09
N MET A 407 -7.06 -1.66 -11.10
CA MET A 407 -5.61 -1.81 -10.97
C MET A 407 -4.92 -1.66 -12.34
N LEU A 408 -3.80 -0.94 -12.38
CA LEU A 408 -3.04 -0.68 -13.60
C LEU A 408 -1.68 -1.36 -13.57
N THR A 409 -1.16 -1.67 -14.76
CA THR A 409 0.26 -1.96 -15.00
C THR A 409 0.99 -0.70 -15.49
N SER A 410 2.32 -0.69 -15.47
CA SER A 410 3.14 0.44 -15.94
C SER A 410 2.93 0.78 -17.43
N ASN A 411 3.39 1.97 -17.84
CA ASN A 411 3.42 2.45 -19.23
C ASN A 411 2.03 2.58 -19.87
N LYS A 412 1.13 3.30 -19.21
CA LYS A 412 -0.25 3.51 -19.69
C LYS A 412 -0.54 4.98 -19.84
N THR A 413 -1.23 5.32 -20.92
CA THR A 413 -1.92 6.61 -21.04
C THR A 413 -3.41 6.32 -21.13
N ILE A 414 -4.23 6.93 -20.27
CA ILE A 414 -5.68 7.00 -20.45
C ILE A 414 -6.00 8.40 -20.97
N ASP A 415 -6.40 8.49 -22.24
CA ASP A 415 -6.63 9.73 -22.97
C ASP A 415 -8.08 9.84 -23.41
N ALA A 416 -8.85 10.69 -22.73
CA ALA A 416 -10.27 10.89 -23.01
C ALA A 416 -10.53 11.86 -24.18
N ARG A 417 -9.51 12.49 -24.79
CA ARG A 417 -9.75 13.49 -25.85
C ARG A 417 -10.54 12.90 -27.01
N GLY A 418 -11.60 13.61 -27.39
CA GLY A 418 -12.56 13.20 -28.42
C GLY A 418 -13.81 12.48 -27.89
N ALA A 419 -13.88 12.22 -26.59
CA ALA A 419 -15.03 11.62 -25.93
C ALA A 419 -15.28 12.29 -24.57
N ASN A 420 -16.54 12.33 -24.12
CA ASN A 420 -16.84 12.71 -22.73
C ASN A 420 -16.91 11.45 -21.86
N VAL A 421 -15.87 11.21 -21.06
CA VAL A 421 -15.71 9.95 -20.30
C VAL A 421 -15.81 10.22 -18.81
N HIS A 422 -16.81 9.59 -18.19
CA HIS A 422 -17.05 9.65 -16.76
C HIS A 422 -16.72 8.31 -16.11
N ILE A 423 -15.85 8.32 -15.09
CA ILE A 423 -15.69 7.22 -14.13
C ILE A 423 -16.51 7.58 -12.90
N LYS A 424 -17.63 6.88 -12.67
CA LYS A 424 -18.58 7.28 -11.61
C LYS A 424 -19.41 6.14 -11.02
N ASP A 425 -20.02 6.40 -9.87
CA ASP A 425 -20.96 5.51 -9.15
C ASP A 425 -20.38 4.12 -8.78
N GLY A 426 -19.06 3.98 -8.83
CA GLY A 426 -18.32 2.72 -8.68
C GLY A 426 -17.06 2.91 -7.84
N ALA A 427 -16.11 2.00 -7.96
CA ALA A 427 -14.85 1.99 -7.21
C ALA A 427 -13.78 2.96 -7.77
N GLN A 428 -12.68 3.09 -7.03
CA GLN A 428 -11.54 3.96 -7.34
C GLN A 428 -10.61 3.43 -8.44
N ILE A 429 -9.77 4.32 -8.98
CA ILE A 429 -8.61 3.98 -9.81
C ILE A 429 -7.38 3.84 -8.90
N THR A 430 -6.68 2.71 -8.96
CA THR A 430 -5.53 2.42 -8.08
C THR A 430 -4.25 2.18 -8.88
N ILE A 431 -3.32 3.13 -8.79
CA ILE A 431 -1.99 3.10 -9.39
C ILE A 431 -1.01 2.63 -8.31
N GLN A 432 -0.85 1.31 -8.16
CA GLN A 432 -0.07 0.72 -7.08
C GLN A 432 1.21 0.02 -7.57
N TYR A 433 2.35 0.48 -7.06
CA TYR A 433 3.69 -0.05 -7.36
C TYR A 433 3.99 -0.18 -8.86
N VAL A 434 3.60 0.84 -9.62
CA VAL A 434 3.84 0.94 -11.05
C VAL A 434 4.51 2.27 -11.39
N ASN A 435 4.89 2.44 -12.64
CA ASN A 435 5.49 3.68 -13.10
C ASN A 435 5.03 4.07 -14.49
N ASN A 436 5.29 5.33 -14.84
CA ASN A 436 5.07 5.87 -16.18
C ASN A 436 3.60 5.82 -16.59
N ILE A 437 2.76 6.60 -15.92
CA ILE A 437 1.31 6.65 -16.13
C ILE A 437 0.87 8.07 -16.45
N ILE A 438 0.04 8.23 -17.49
CA ILE A 438 -0.64 9.47 -17.83
C ILE A 438 -2.15 9.25 -17.72
N ILE A 439 -2.85 10.10 -16.97
CA ILE A 439 -4.32 10.16 -16.95
C ILE A 439 -4.72 11.55 -17.42
N HIS A 440 -5.44 11.62 -18.55
CA HIS A 440 -5.77 12.88 -19.19
C HIS A 440 -7.25 12.97 -19.61
N GLY A 441 -7.93 14.05 -19.21
CA GLY A 441 -9.24 14.44 -19.73
C GLY A 441 -10.46 13.71 -19.11
N LEU A 442 -10.30 12.98 -18.01
CA LEU A 442 -11.40 12.23 -17.39
C LEU A 442 -12.28 13.12 -16.48
N HIS A 443 -13.57 12.80 -16.43
CA HIS A 443 -14.44 13.17 -15.31
C HIS A 443 -14.47 12.02 -14.30
N VAL A 444 -14.11 12.24 -13.03
CA VAL A 444 -14.11 11.21 -11.98
C VAL A 444 -14.90 11.71 -10.78
N HIS A 445 -16.06 11.12 -10.50
CA HIS A 445 -16.95 11.63 -9.46
C HIS A 445 -17.95 10.61 -8.93
N ASP A 446 -18.58 10.91 -7.81
CA ASP A 446 -19.55 10.01 -7.15
C ASP A 446 -18.95 8.63 -6.83
N ILE A 447 -17.64 8.56 -6.61
CA ILE A 447 -16.92 7.31 -6.32
C ILE A 447 -17.33 6.79 -4.94
N LYS A 448 -17.49 5.47 -4.85
CA LYS A 448 -17.99 4.72 -3.71
C LYS A 448 -16.99 3.67 -3.27
N GLN A 449 -17.03 3.34 -1.98
CA GLN A 449 -16.38 2.14 -1.46
C GLN A 449 -16.94 0.89 -2.14
N ALA A 450 -16.06 0.00 -2.58
CA ALA A 450 -16.41 -1.29 -3.15
C ALA A 450 -15.90 -2.40 -2.23
N LYS A 451 -16.62 -3.52 -2.18
CA LYS A 451 -16.36 -4.65 -1.25
C LYS A 451 -15.02 -5.38 -1.48
N GLY A 452 -14.28 -5.05 -2.53
CA GLY A 452 -13.08 -5.78 -2.94
C GLY A 452 -13.39 -7.11 -3.62
N GLY A 453 -12.58 -8.12 -3.36
CA GLY A 453 -12.69 -9.47 -3.92
C GLY A 453 -11.48 -9.87 -4.75
N LEU A 454 -11.64 -10.91 -5.57
CA LEU A 454 -10.57 -11.38 -6.46
C LEU A 454 -10.48 -10.44 -7.68
N ILE A 455 -9.39 -9.69 -7.78
CA ILE A 455 -9.23 -8.62 -8.78
C ILE A 455 -7.95 -8.86 -9.57
N ARG A 456 -8.05 -8.78 -10.90
CA ARG A 456 -6.89 -8.82 -11.79
C ARG A 456 -6.17 -7.48 -11.81
N ASP A 457 -4.86 -7.53 -11.58
CA ASP A 457 -3.95 -6.39 -11.72
C ASP A 457 -2.97 -6.54 -12.90
N SER A 458 -2.77 -7.74 -13.43
CA SER A 458 -2.03 -7.96 -14.69
C SER A 458 -2.49 -9.20 -15.44
N VAL A 459 -2.01 -9.40 -16.66
CA VAL A 459 -2.25 -10.64 -17.43
C VAL A 459 -1.82 -11.89 -16.65
N THR A 460 -0.76 -11.81 -15.85
CA THR A 460 -0.19 -12.95 -15.14
C THR A 460 -0.55 -12.99 -13.66
N HIS A 461 -1.31 -12.01 -13.16
CA HIS A 461 -1.57 -11.87 -11.73
C HIS A 461 -2.96 -11.32 -11.41
N TYR A 462 -3.61 -11.93 -10.43
CA TYR A 462 -4.81 -11.46 -9.76
C TYR A 462 -4.74 -11.90 -8.30
N GLY A 463 -5.29 -11.10 -7.39
CA GLY A 463 -5.20 -11.32 -5.95
C GLY A 463 -6.47 -10.90 -5.22
N VAL A 464 -6.60 -11.33 -3.97
CA VAL A 464 -7.70 -10.89 -3.09
C VAL A 464 -7.41 -9.46 -2.64
N ARG A 465 -8.39 -8.58 -2.83
CA ARG A 465 -8.35 -7.17 -2.42
C ARG A 465 -9.41 -6.91 -1.36
N GLY A 466 -9.07 -6.08 -0.38
CA GLY A 466 -9.98 -5.60 0.65
C GLY A 466 -11.00 -4.58 0.12
N ILE A 467 -11.76 -3.99 1.05
CA ILE A 467 -12.66 -2.87 0.75
C ILE A 467 -11.81 -1.69 0.26
N SER A 468 -12.22 -1.06 -0.83
CA SER A 468 -11.56 0.15 -1.33
C SER A 468 -11.94 1.36 -0.49
N ASP A 469 -11.01 2.30 -0.31
CA ASP A 469 -11.22 3.51 0.50
C ASP A 469 -12.34 4.40 -0.05
N GLY A 470 -12.49 4.43 -1.37
CA GLY A 470 -13.49 5.24 -2.07
C GLY A 470 -12.94 6.56 -2.60
N ASP A 471 -11.62 6.61 -2.83
CA ASP A 471 -10.93 7.73 -3.47
C ASP A 471 -11.30 7.88 -4.94
N GLY A 472 -11.07 9.03 -5.55
CA GLY A 472 -11.09 9.15 -7.00
C GLY A 472 -9.94 8.38 -7.66
N ILE A 473 -8.70 8.80 -7.36
CA ILE A 473 -7.46 8.21 -7.87
C ILE A 473 -6.47 8.05 -6.71
N SER A 474 -6.00 6.83 -6.47
CA SER A 474 -4.97 6.52 -5.47
C SER A 474 -3.65 6.14 -6.14
N VAL A 475 -2.59 6.87 -5.82
CA VAL A 475 -1.21 6.68 -6.29
C VAL A 475 -0.37 6.13 -5.13
N PHE A 476 -0.15 4.82 -5.15
CA PHE A 476 0.47 4.08 -4.06
C PHE A 476 1.86 3.58 -4.46
N GLY A 477 2.91 4.08 -3.82
CA GLY A 477 4.30 3.71 -4.08
C GLY A 477 4.67 3.69 -5.55
N SER A 478 4.24 4.69 -6.33
CA SER A 478 4.41 4.73 -7.79
C SER A 478 5.22 5.95 -8.24
N THR A 479 5.78 5.90 -9.46
CA THR A 479 6.68 6.96 -9.95
C THR A 479 6.39 7.40 -11.38
N HIS A 480 6.74 8.64 -11.74
CA HIS A 480 6.49 9.19 -13.08
C HIS A 480 4.99 9.14 -13.43
N ILE A 481 4.21 9.93 -12.68
CA ILE A 481 2.76 9.96 -12.78
C ILE A 481 2.32 11.37 -13.17
N TRP A 482 1.57 11.48 -14.25
CA TRP A 482 0.99 12.74 -14.71
C TRP A 482 -0.54 12.64 -14.75
N ILE A 483 -1.20 13.46 -13.95
CA ILE A 483 -2.66 13.60 -13.93
C ILE A 483 -2.97 15.00 -14.47
N ASP A 484 -3.67 15.07 -15.59
CA ASP A 484 -3.82 16.29 -16.35
C ASP A 484 -5.24 16.49 -16.87
N HIS A 485 -5.77 17.71 -16.83
CA HIS A 485 -7.12 18.00 -17.35
C HIS A 485 -8.22 17.06 -16.83
N VAL A 486 -8.13 16.59 -15.58
CA VAL A 486 -9.22 15.82 -14.96
C VAL A 486 -10.18 16.74 -14.21
N SER A 487 -11.45 16.36 -14.13
CA SER A 487 -12.43 17.04 -13.28
C SER A 487 -12.99 16.09 -12.25
N MET A 488 -12.93 16.48 -10.96
CA MET A 488 -13.24 15.57 -9.85
C MET A 488 -14.11 16.22 -8.78
N HIS A 489 -15.06 15.45 -8.23
CA HIS A 489 -15.92 15.86 -7.12
C HIS A 489 -16.63 14.68 -6.45
N ASN A 490 -17.15 14.89 -5.24
CA ASN A 490 -18.08 13.97 -4.56
C ASN A 490 -17.64 12.49 -4.47
N CYS A 491 -16.35 12.22 -4.23
CA CYS A 491 -15.88 10.87 -3.88
C CYS A 491 -16.20 10.55 -2.40
N SER A 492 -16.10 9.28 -2.00
CA SER A 492 -16.48 8.87 -0.64
C SER A 492 -15.40 9.16 0.40
N ASP A 493 -14.12 9.05 0.02
CA ASP A 493 -12.99 9.47 0.85
C ASP A 493 -12.26 10.67 0.21
N GLY A 494 -11.06 10.51 -0.38
CA GLY A 494 -10.33 11.59 -1.05
C GLY A 494 -10.64 11.76 -2.55
N LEU A 495 -10.23 12.87 -3.19
CA LEU A 495 -10.20 12.91 -4.67
C LEU A 495 -8.93 12.28 -5.21
N ILE A 496 -7.75 12.76 -4.78
CA ILE A 496 -6.46 12.19 -5.18
C ILE A 496 -5.56 12.00 -3.98
N ASP A 497 -5.11 10.76 -3.80
CA ASP A 497 -4.17 10.38 -2.77
C ASP A 497 -2.83 9.97 -3.38
N VAL A 498 -1.73 10.59 -2.94
CA VAL A 498 -0.36 10.25 -3.35
C VAL A 498 0.41 9.82 -2.11
N ILE A 499 0.65 8.52 -1.98
CA ILE A 499 1.06 7.91 -0.71
C ILE A 499 2.14 6.82 -0.91
N ALA A 500 2.68 6.33 0.21
CA ALA A 500 3.56 5.16 0.27
C ALA A 500 4.86 5.30 -0.56
N ALA A 501 5.53 6.45 -0.44
CA ALA A 501 6.78 6.79 -1.13
C ALA A 501 6.63 7.01 -2.64
N SER A 502 5.43 7.34 -3.11
CA SER A 502 5.23 7.83 -4.47
C SER A 502 6.00 9.13 -4.71
N THR A 503 6.57 9.30 -5.91
CA THR A 503 7.37 10.49 -6.26
C THR A 503 7.41 10.74 -7.76
N ALA A 504 7.99 11.85 -8.21
CA ALA A 504 7.94 12.29 -9.61
C ALA A 504 6.51 12.38 -10.13
N VAL A 505 5.68 13.14 -9.41
CA VAL A 505 4.25 13.33 -9.72
C VAL A 505 3.98 14.76 -10.16
N SER A 506 3.10 14.95 -11.13
CA SER A 506 2.59 16.27 -11.50
C SER A 506 1.08 16.19 -11.73
N ILE A 507 0.36 17.13 -11.12
CA ILE A 507 -1.10 17.25 -11.19
C ILE A 507 -1.37 18.63 -11.79
N THR A 508 -1.84 18.67 -13.03
CA THR A 508 -1.91 19.91 -13.81
C THR A 508 -3.25 20.13 -14.49
N ASN A 509 -3.63 21.40 -14.67
CA ASN A 509 -4.83 21.77 -15.41
C ASN A 509 -6.12 21.08 -14.93
N CYS A 510 -6.20 20.63 -13.67
CA CYS A 510 -7.35 19.89 -13.16
C CYS A 510 -8.39 20.83 -12.53
N HIS A 511 -9.66 20.39 -12.50
CA HIS A 511 -10.76 21.12 -11.91
C HIS A 511 -11.42 20.35 -10.77
N PHE A 512 -11.33 20.90 -9.56
CA PHE A 512 -11.85 20.27 -8.33
C PHE A 512 -12.98 21.09 -7.73
N VAL A 513 -14.09 20.44 -7.36
CA VAL A 513 -15.25 21.09 -6.72
C VAL A 513 -15.96 20.15 -5.74
N ARG A 514 -16.82 20.69 -4.87
CA ARG A 514 -17.78 19.94 -4.02
C ARG A 514 -17.21 18.68 -3.36
N HIS A 515 -16.26 18.86 -2.45
CA HIS A 515 -15.63 17.74 -1.77
C HIS A 515 -14.92 18.17 -0.47
N ASN A 516 -14.82 17.27 0.52
CA ASN A 516 -14.19 17.59 1.79
C ASN A 516 -12.66 17.46 1.73
N ASP A 517 -12.18 16.24 1.50
CA ASP A 517 -10.76 15.88 1.57
C ASP A 517 -10.16 15.79 0.16
N VAL A 518 -9.68 16.93 -0.37
CA VAL A 518 -9.39 17.05 -1.81
C VAL A 518 -8.14 16.25 -2.25
N LEU A 519 -6.96 16.63 -1.77
CA LEU A 519 -5.67 16.06 -2.17
C LEU A 519 -4.83 15.71 -0.93
N LEU A 520 -4.49 14.43 -0.76
CA LEU A 520 -3.62 13.99 0.34
C LEU A 520 -2.28 13.50 -0.19
N PHE A 521 -1.20 14.14 0.24
CA PHE A 521 0.17 13.76 -0.10
C PHE A 521 0.90 13.24 1.14
N GLY A 522 0.99 11.91 1.23
CA GLY A 522 1.46 11.14 2.38
C GLY A 522 0.33 10.83 3.36
N ALA A 523 0.03 9.55 3.60
CA ALA A 523 -1.17 9.10 4.33
C ALA A 523 -1.03 9.24 5.86
N THR A 524 0.13 8.87 6.40
CA THR A 524 0.35 8.71 7.84
C THR A 524 1.60 9.45 8.33
N ASP A 525 1.50 9.92 9.56
CA ASP A 525 2.55 10.66 10.27
C ASP A 525 3.73 9.75 10.68
N SER A 526 3.58 8.43 10.62
CA SER A 526 4.62 7.48 11.01
C SER A 526 5.46 6.95 9.83
N PHE A 527 5.09 7.25 8.58
CA PHE A 527 5.74 6.68 7.41
C PHE A 527 6.80 7.63 6.82
N SER A 528 8.01 7.60 7.39
CA SER A 528 9.13 8.42 6.92
C SER A 528 9.63 8.07 5.51
N GLY A 529 9.13 6.98 4.90
CA GLY A 529 9.41 6.64 3.50
C GLY A 529 8.95 7.73 2.52
N ASP A 530 7.97 8.54 2.90
CA ASP A 530 7.44 9.65 2.10
C ASP A 530 8.42 10.84 1.96
N LYS A 531 9.59 10.83 2.62
CA LYS A 531 10.63 11.86 2.40
C LYS A 531 11.12 11.94 0.95
N VAL A 532 10.98 10.86 0.18
CA VAL A 532 11.31 10.83 -1.26
C VAL A 532 10.24 11.52 -2.12
N MET A 533 9.07 11.82 -1.58
CA MET A 533 7.94 12.35 -2.33
C MET A 533 8.22 13.73 -2.90
N GLN A 534 8.00 13.90 -4.20
CA GLN A 534 8.14 15.16 -4.92
C GLN A 534 6.97 15.35 -5.87
N VAL A 535 6.17 16.40 -5.64
CA VAL A 535 4.93 16.65 -6.39
C VAL A 535 4.89 18.10 -6.89
N THR A 536 4.51 18.27 -8.16
CA THR A 536 4.15 19.58 -8.73
C THR A 536 2.64 19.67 -8.87
N LEU A 537 2.04 20.71 -8.29
CA LEU A 537 0.62 21.03 -8.42
C LEU A 537 0.52 22.37 -9.15
N ALA A 538 0.09 22.37 -10.42
CA ALA A 538 0.10 23.59 -11.23
C ALA A 538 -1.10 23.80 -12.14
N PHE A 539 -1.51 25.05 -12.35
CA PHE A 539 -2.60 25.41 -13.26
C PHE A 539 -3.96 24.78 -12.92
N ASN A 540 -4.16 24.32 -11.69
CA ASN A 540 -5.42 23.73 -11.26
C ASN A 540 -6.39 24.83 -10.82
N HIS A 541 -7.69 24.58 -11.01
CA HIS A 541 -8.76 25.39 -10.47
C HIS A 541 -9.44 24.66 -9.31
N PHE A 542 -9.35 25.24 -8.11
CA PHE A 542 -10.02 24.81 -6.89
C PHE A 542 -11.27 25.65 -6.67
N GLY A 543 -12.40 25.09 -7.09
CA GLY A 543 -13.69 25.79 -7.17
C GLY A 543 -14.57 25.63 -5.94
N LYS A 544 -15.86 25.93 -6.12
CA LYS A 544 -16.84 26.00 -5.03
C LYS A 544 -17.06 24.66 -4.31
N GLY A 545 -17.23 24.74 -2.99
CA GLY A 545 -17.65 23.63 -2.14
C GLY A 545 -16.53 22.69 -1.74
N LEU A 546 -15.27 23.14 -1.83
CA LEU A 546 -14.12 22.42 -1.28
C LEU A 546 -13.91 22.80 0.19
N VAL A 547 -13.71 21.82 1.07
CA VAL A 547 -13.50 22.11 2.49
C VAL A 547 -12.02 22.33 2.80
N GLN A 548 -11.16 21.36 2.48
CA GLN A 548 -9.77 21.34 2.91
C GLN A 548 -8.84 20.52 1.99
N ARG A 549 -7.53 20.51 2.32
CA ARG A 549 -6.50 19.66 1.67
C ARG A 549 -6.28 19.95 0.19
N MET A 550 -5.95 21.18 -0.17
CA MET A 550 -5.63 21.57 -1.55
C MET A 550 -4.18 22.09 -1.69
N PRO A 551 -3.13 21.31 -1.35
CA PRO A 551 -3.12 19.94 -0.83
C PRO A 551 -2.93 19.88 0.70
N ARG A 552 -3.01 18.68 1.28
CA ARG A 552 -2.44 18.36 2.61
C ARG A 552 -1.20 17.48 2.45
N CYS A 553 -0.06 17.96 2.95
CA CYS A 553 1.26 17.40 2.69
C CYS A 553 1.94 16.82 3.93
N ARG A 554 2.78 15.80 3.74
CA ARG A 554 3.69 15.26 4.76
C ARG A 554 5.06 14.94 4.17
N TRP A 555 6.11 15.12 4.97
CA TRP A 555 7.51 14.72 4.69
C TRP A 555 8.20 15.36 3.47
N GLY A 556 7.70 15.12 2.27
CA GLY A 556 8.37 15.39 1.00
C GLY A 556 8.48 16.86 0.59
N PHE A 557 8.68 17.08 -0.71
CA PHE A 557 8.80 18.40 -1.32
C PHE A 557 7.65 18.67 -2.29
N PHE A 558 7.00 19.82 -2.14
CA PHE A 558 5.79 20.17 -2.86
C PHE A 558 5.92 21.55 -3.51
N HIS A 559 5.81 21.59 -4.83
CA HIS A 559 5.78 22.83 -5.61
C HIS A 559 4.33 23.12 -6.01
N ILE A 560 3.73 24.14 -5.37
CA ILE A 560 2.36 24.56 -5.59
C ILE A 560 2.41 25.88 -6.36
N VAL A 561 2.10 25.87 -7.67
CA VAL A 561 2.41 27.01 -8.54
C VAL A 561 1.30 27.38 -9.52
N ASN A 562 0.94 28.66 -9.61
CA ASN A 562 -0.06 29.18 -10.55
C ASN A 562 -1.41 28.43 -10.52
N ASN A 563 -1.90 28.04 -9.34
CA ASN A 563 -3.24 27.50 -9.15
C ASN A 563 -4.21 28.61 -8.73
N ASP A 564 -5.49 28.49 -9.10
CA ASP A 564 -6.55 29.43 -8.72
C ASP A 564 -7.46 28.79 -7.65
N TYR A 565 -7.41 29.32 -6.44
CA TYR A 565 -8.21 28.91 -5.28
C TYR A 565 -9.29 29.94 -5.07
N THR A 566 -10.50 29.63 -5.53
CA THR A 566 -11.60 30.60 -5.46
C THR A 566 -12.44 30.43 -4.21
N HIS A 567 -12.50 29.22 -3.64
CA HIS A 567 -13.33 28.90 -2.48
C HIS A 567 -12.74 27.73 -1.68
N TRP A 568 -12.51 27.93 -0.38
CA TRP A 568 -12.32 26.84 0.59
C TRP A 568 -13.21 27.10 1.81
N LEU A 569 -13.55 26.06 2.57
CA LEU A 569 -14.41 26.20 3.76
C LEU A 569 -13.65 26.05 5.08
N MET A 570 -12.41 25.57 5.07
CA MET A 570 -11.59 25.44 6.28
C MET A 570 -10.16 25.96 6.09
N TYR A 571 -9.41 25.38 5.15
CA TYR A 571 -8.08 25.86 4.75
C TYR A 571 -7.75 25.39 3.34
N ALA A 572 -6.82 26.05 2.65
CA ALA A 572 -6.37 25.58 1.34
C ALA A 572 -5.17 24.63 1.47
N VAL A 573 -4.02 25.12 1.94
CA VAL A 573 -2.77 24.36 1.97
C VAL A 573 -2.47 23.91 3.40
N GLY A 574 -2.21 22.62 3.62
CA GLY A 574 -1.95 22.12 4.97
C GLY A 574 -0.90 21.02 5.06
N GLY A 575 -0.60 20.57 6.27
CA GLY A 575 0.34 19.47 6.46
C GLY A 575 0.74 19.16 7.91
N SER A 576 1.44 18.03 8.06
CA SER A 576 2.10 17.56 9.28
C SER A 576 3.43 16.87 8.92
N GLN A 577 4.31 16.63 9.89
CA GLN A 577 5.61 15.96 9.68
C GLN A 577 6.56 16.68 8.69
N GLN A 578 6.76 17.99 8.87
CA GLN A 578 7.80 18.78 8.19
C GLN A 578 7.84 18.65 6.65
N PRO A 579 6.72 18.81 5.92
CA PRO A 579 6.77 18.91 4.47
C PRO A 579 7.45 20.23 4.07
N THR A 580 8.20 20.21 2.97
CA THR A 580 8.67 21.45 2.32
C THR A 580 7.64 21.89 1.29
N ILE A 581 7.02 23.05 1.52
CA ILE A 581 5.99 23.60 0.63
C ILE A 581 6.48 24.91 0.04
N ILE A 582 6.59 24.95 -1.28
CA ILE A 582 6.96 26.13 -2.04
C ILE A 582 5.74 26.56 -2.85
N SER A 583 5.04 27.58 -2.36
CA SER A 583 3.87 28.20 -2.98
C SER A 583 4.31 29.40 -3.80
N GLN A 584 4.02 29.42 -5.10
CA GLN A 584 4.46 30.49 -6.01
C GLN A 584 3.39 30.91 -7.01
N GLY A 585 3.11 32.21 -7.12
CA GLY A 585 2.22 32.76 -8.15
C GLY A 585 0.78 32.22 -8.14
N ASN A 586 0.30 31.66 -7.03
CA ASN A 586 -1.08 31.21 -6.89
C ASN A 586 -2.01 32.38 -6.60
N ARG A 587 -3.30 32.20 -6.86
CA ARG A 587 -4.34 33.15 -6.48
C ARG A 587 -5.24 32.54 -5.42
N PHE A 588 -5.31 33.17 -4.25
CA PHE A 588 -6.13 32.75 -3.12
C PHE A 588 -7.22 33.78 -2.83
N VAL A 589 -8.47 33.44 -3.15
CA VAL A 589 -9.64 34.23 -2.77
C VAL A 589 -10.28 33.59 -1.55
N ALA A 590 -10.08 34.20 -0.38
CA ALA A 590 -10.66 33.66 0.84
C ALA A 590 -12.20 33.73 0.82
N PRO A 591 -12.88 32.77 1.46
CA PRO A 591 -14.31 32.84 1.71
C PRO A 591 -14.66 34.02 2.62
N GLU A 592 -15.94 34.37 2.73
CA GLU A 592 -16.41 35.42 3.65
C GLU A 592 -16.18 35.10 5.12
N ASP A 593 -16.14 33.81 5.50
CA ASP A 593 -15.88 33.38 6.87
C ASP A 593 -14.51 33.88 7.36
N ILE A 594 -14.53 34.64 8.46
CA ILE A 594 -13.35 35.21 9.10
C ILE A 594 -12.39 34.13 9.64
N ASN A 595 -12.91 32.95 9.96
CA ASN A 595 -12.10 31.84 10.49
C ASN A 595 -11.34 31.07 9.40
N ALA A 596 -11.64 31.34 8.13
CA ALA A 596 -11.05 30.66 6.98
C ALA A 596 -10.20 31.62 6.11
N LYS A 597 -9.69 32.72 6.69
CA LYS A 597 -8.81 33.66 5.98
C LYS A 597 -7.38 33.15 5.85
N GLU A 598 -6.90 32.36 6.81
CA GLU A 598 -5.58 31.73 6.72
C GLU A 598 -5.60 30.63 5.66
N VAL A 599 -4.77 30.79 4.62
CA VAL A 599 -4.57 29.79 3.57
C VAL A 599 -3.98 28.50 4.14
N THR A 600 -3.12 28.65 5.15
CA THR A 600 -2.29 27.59 5.71
C THR A 600 -2.91 26.89 6.92
N LYS A 601 -2.71 25.57 7.05
CA LYS A 601 -3.02 24.84 8.29
C LYS A 601 -1.94 23.82 8.64
N ARG A 602 -1.21 24.07 9.73
CA ARG A 602 -0.33 23.06 10.34
C ARG A 602 -1.13 22.22 11.33
N THR A 603 -0.98 20.91 11.25
CA THR A 603 -1.64 19.97 12.17
C THR A 603 -0.60 19.12 12.89
N GLN A 604 -0.92 18.66 14.11
CA GLN A 604 -0.11 17.71 14.86
C GLN A 604 1.32 18.21 15.20
N ALA A 605 1.49 19.53 15.31
CA ALA A 605 2.73 20.17 15.76
C ALA A 605 2.42 21.51 16.44
N THR A 606 3.15 21.83 17.51
CA THR A 606 3.08 23.17 18.13
C THR A 606 3.86 24.19 17.29
N LYS A 607 3.66 25.49 17.54
CA LYS A 607 4.34 26.56 16.82
C LYS A 607 5.86 26.48 16.96
N GLU A 608 6.34 26.05 18.11
CA GLU A 608 7.77 25.87 18.40
C GLU A 608 8.40 24.80 17.50
N VAL A 609 7.60 23.82 17.06
CA VAL A 609 8.04 22.73 16.16
C VAL A 609 7.88 23.16 14.70
N TRP A 610 6.69 23.62 14.30
CA TRP A 610 6.43 23.86 12.88
C TRP A 610 7.08 25.14 12.35
N LYS A 611 7.50 26.08 13.21
CA LYS A 611 8.23 27.29 12.77
C LYS A 611 9.51 26.97 12.00
N ASP A 612 10.06 25.78 12.17
CA ASP A 612 11.27 25.31 11.47
C ASP A 612 10.95 24.56 10.16
N TRP A 613 9.68 24.34 9.84
CA TRP A 613 9.26 23.73 8.59
C TRP A 613 9.30 24.76 7.45
N ASN A 614 9.82 24.37 6.28
CA ASN A 614 10.00 25.29 5.16
C ASN A 614 8.69 25.44 4.36
N TRP A 615 7.86 26.41 4.75
CA TRP A 615 6.63 26.78 4.01
C TRP A 615 6.81 28.21 3.52
N ARG A 616 6.85 28.37 2.20
CA ARG A 616 7.15 29.63 1.52
C ARG A 616 6.04 30.04 0.58
N SER A 617 5.79 31.34 0.52
CA SER A 617 4.86 31.99 -0.39
C SER A 617 5.60 33.08 -1.15
N GLU A 618 5.79 32.89 -2.45
CA GLU A 618 6.51 33.84 -3.30
C GLU A 618 5.61 34.30 -4.45
N GLY A 619 5.17 35.55 -4.37
CA GLY A 619 4.35 36.13 -5.41
C GLY A 619 2.94 35.56 -5.54
N ASP A 620 2.45 34.92 -4.48
CA ASP A 620 1.03 34.58 -4.37
C ASP A 620 0.20 35.86 -4.22
N LEU A 621 -1.00 35.84 -4.80
CA LEU A 621 -1.99 36.87 -4.61
C LEU A 621 -3.02 36.44 -3.58
N PHE A 622 -3.26 37.32 -2.61
CA PHE A 622 -4.28 37.15 -1.61
C PHE A 622 -5.42 38.15 -1.80
N VAL A 623 -6.64 37.64 -1.87
CA VAL A 623 -7.87 38.42 -2.07
C VAL A 623 -8.84 38.12 -0.93
N ASN A 624 -9.67 39.11 -0.59
CA ASN A 624 -10.68 39.02 0.46
C ASN A 624 -10.11 38.69 1.86
N GLY A 625 -8.95 39.27 2.19
CA GLY A 625 -8.29 39.08 3.48
C GLY A 625 -7.56 37.74 3.63
N ALA A 626 -7.40 36.96 2.55
CA ALA A 626 -6.55 35.78 2.57
C ALA A 626 -5.13 36.13 3.03
N TYR A 627 -4.44 35.21 3.70
CA TYR A 627 -3.01 35.36 3.98
C TYR A 627 -2.33 34.01 4.16
N PHE A 628 -1.02 33.97 3.93
CA PHE A 628 -0.19 32.79 4.11
C PHE A 628 0.80 33.03 5.26
N VAL A 629 0.82 32.14 6.25
CA VAL A 629 1.81 32.20 7.33
C VAL A 629 3.05 31.43 6.89
N GLU A 630 4.18 32.10 6.69
CA GLU A 630 5.44 31.45 6.30
C GLU A 630 6.23 30.88 7.50
N SER A 631 7.13 29.94 7.25
CA SER A 631 8.01 29.36 8.26
C SER A 631 9.32 28.81 7.68
N GLY A 632 10.28 28.47 8.55
CA GLY A 632 11.55 27.83 8.21
C GLY A 632 12.68 28.81 7.90
N LYS A 633 13.77 28.30 7.32
CA LYS A 633 14.91 29.13 6.87
C LYS A 633 14.66 29.68 5.47
N LYS A 634 15.11 30.90 5.17
CA LYS A 634 15.09 31.39 3.77
C LYS A 634 15.88 30.39 2.94
N VAL A 635 15.29 29.88 1.86
CA VAL A 635 15.97 28.93 0.97
C VAL A 635 17.09 29.69 0.27
N THR A 636 18.32 29.59 0.79
CA THR A 636 19.49 30.40 0.38
C THR A 636 20.03 30.07 -1.01
N ALA A 637 19.44 29.09 -1.70
CA ALA A 637 19.85 28.62 -3.01
C ALA A 637 18.69 28.58 -4.02
N THR A 638 17.77 29.54 -3.97
CA THR A 638 16.99 29.87 -5.18
C THR A 638 17.96 30.41 -6.22
N PRO A 639 18.05 29.82 -7.44
CA PRO A 639 18.70 30.50 -8.55
C PRO A 639 18.07 31.88 -8.66
N LYS A 640 18.87 32.94 -8.84
CA LYS A 640 18.36 34.29 -9.17
C LYS A 640 17.54 34.15 -10.45
N THR A 641 16.25 33.94 -10.31
CA THR A 641 15.30 33.96 -11.41
C THR A 641 14.51 35.23 -11.21
N ASP A 642 14.53 36.11 -12.20
CA ASP A 642 13.71 37.34 -12.25
C ASP A 642 12.21 37.02 -12.40
N VAL A 643 11.75 35.93 -11.78
CA VAL A 643 10.40 35.42 -11.89
C VAL A 643 9.58 36.04 -10.76
N ILE A 644 8.89 37.10 -11.14
CA ILE A 644 7.91 37.80 -10.33
C ILE A 644 6.63 36.96 -10.31
N ALA A 645 5.97 36.95 -9.14
CA ALA A 645 4.53 36.79 -8.97
C ALA A 645 3.73 37.03 -10.27
N GLN A 646 3.06 36.01 -10.81
CA GLN A 646 2.13 36.28 -11.91
C GLN A 646 0.90 37.01 -11.36
N SER A 647 0.43 38.04 -12.06
CA SER A 647 -0.68 38.88 -11.58
C SER A 647 -1.97 38.06 -11.37
N ALA A 648 -2.89 38.56 -10.53
CA ALA A 648 -4.25 38.03 -10.34
C ALA A 648 -4.92 37.56 -11.64
N LYS A 649 -4.80 38.44 -12.64
CA LYS A 649 -5.41 38.30 -13.94
C LYS A 649 -4.72 37.20 -14.75
N SER A 650 -3.40 37.06 -14.60
CA SER A 650 -2.62 36.01 -15.24
C SER A 650 -3.03 34.63 -14.74
N VAL A 651 -3.24 34.42 -13.44
CA VAL A 651 -3.59 33.09 -12.89
C VAL A 651 -4.98 32.63 -13.30
N ALA A 652 -5.99 33.52 -13.22
CA ALA A 652 -7.33 33.21 -13.70
C ALA A 652 -7.34 32.84 -15.20
N ILE A 653 -6.49 33.50 -16.00
CA ILE A 653 -6.30 33.17 -17.43
C ILE A 653 -5.57 31.84 -17.61
N LEU A 654 -4.49 31.59 -16.85
CA LEU A 654 -3.69 30.35 -16.91
C LEU A 654 -4.50 29.09 -16.58
N THR A 655 -5.57 29.24 -15.79
CA THR A 655 -6.41 28.16 -15.27
C THR A 655 -7.82 28.13 -15.88
N GLN A 656 -8.13 29.03 -16.83
CA GLN A 656 -9.49 29.19 -17.39
C GLN A 656 -10.03 27.91 -18.07
N ASP A 657 -9.12 27.05 -18.54
CA ASP A 657 -9.43 25.82 -19.27
C ASP A 657 -9.19 24.56 -18.42
N ALA A 658 -9.11 24.70 -17.09
CA ALA A 658 -8.92 23.58 -16.18
C ALA A 658 -10.08 22.56 -16.24
N GLY A 659 -9.75 21.28 -16.14
CA GLY A 659 -10.65 20.15 -16.33
C GLY A 659 -10.69 19.66 -17.79
N PRO A 660 -11.54 18.67 -18.11
CA PRO A 660 -11.56 18.08 -19.44
C PRO A 660 -11.91 19.08 -20.56
N ILE A 661 -11.08 19.11 -21.62
CA ILE A 661 -11.30 19.97 -22.79
C ILE A 661 -12.04 19.21 -23.89
N LYS A 662 -12.98 19.88 -24.55
CA LYS A 662 -13.66 19.35 -25.75
C LYS A 662 -12.74 19.42 -26.97
N CYS A 663 -12.20 18.27 -27.36
CA CYS A 663 -11.44 18.10 -28.60
C CYS A 663 -12.31 17.56 -29.74
N VAL A 664 -12.21 18.17 -30.93
CA VAL A 664 -12.88 17.70 -32.15
C VAL A 664 -11.84 17.33 -33.20
N VAL A 665 -12.04 16.20 -33.89
CA VAL A 665 -11.13 15.72 -34.94
C VAL A 665 -10.95 16.81 -36.02
N ASN A 666 -9.70 16.99 -36.49
CA ASN A 666 -9.29 18.00 -37.47
C ASN A 666 -9.48 19.47 -37.04
N LYS A 667 -9.70 19.72 -35.74
CA LYS A 667 -9.75 21.05 -35.14
C LYS A 667 -8.79 21.11 -33.95
N PRO A 668 -8.25 22.29 -33.60
CA PRO A 668 -7.63 22.47 -32.30
C PRO A 668 -8.57 22.04 -31.19
N CYS A 669 -7.99 21.50 -30.12
CA CYS A 669 -8.61 21.60 -28.81
C CYS A 669 -8.40 23.05 -28.28
#